data_AF-A0A6L9ZDH3-F1
#
_entry.id   AF-A0A6L9ZDH3-F1
#
_cell.length_a   1.000
_cell.length_b   1.000
_cell.length_c   1.000
_cell.angle_alpha   90.00
_cell.angle_beta   90.00
_cell.angle_gamma   90.00
#
_symmetry.space_group_name_H-M   'P 1'
#
loop_
_entity.id
_entity.type
_entity.pdbx_description
1 polymer ?
#
loop_
_entity_poly.entity_id
_entity_poly.type
_entity_poly.pdbx_seq_one_letter_code
_entity_poly.pdbx_strand_id
1 'polypeptide(L)'
;MRAKEVLTKYAKGQRDFRRVNLRGQSFQGQNLSGADFSEADIRGANFKNAILTGTKFCNAKAGLQKRWTIVLLLVSWIVSGLSGIVSLLGGAVVALIFDNDLKSQVFGWIGLILLIVVYSVILRQGLGAGVAISVIAITITIPIAIVSVIVFAIPVVVAISSASASAITITIAVAVASTSASASASASASASTIAFAIAIASAIASAIASAVVVVVFGAFRLSGPVDIAVAIAVALVLVLLGAYLGWRDLKGDPRDAWIRTIAIAFAATGGTSFYNADLTDANFTGATLKSTDLTEATLTRTCWRDTIKLDQAKPGETILADTAVRELLITSNGYNNNYSNTNLRGANLKGANLNKANLKLADISEATLEDANLEWAILTEAQAVGTDFTHAYFTGACLEAWNIDSTTRLTNIDCRFVYLLENPEPGTDNRERCPSSGDFQPGEFTKLFQEVLNTVDIIFQNGIDWKAFVTAFKKVQVENEDTELDIQSIENKGDGVVVVKVSVPPDTNKEKIHSDFTQNYELALKAVEEKYKEKLKAKDNEIVIYREQSAELIEIIKLHANKPIQNLIEVTAKAEIDMSDNSQTVNIHQEHANNANASVATGENSIQNIEINNLTSEQKQTLAEAAAEIQQLLNQLSQTNPTTTNKEKMIVVGEVIDQIDNNPTLKAKVINALKAGGVEAFKEAIDHPLVNILMATIDGWSEV
;
A
#
# COMPACT_ATOMS: atom_id res chain seq x y z
N MET A 1 -21.28 -33.91 19.31
CA MET A 1 -21.61 -34.38 17.95
C MET A 1 -20.32 -34.87 17.29
N ARG A 2 -20.35 -35.85 16.38
CA ARG A 2 -19.14 -36.24 15.61
C ARG A 2 -19.02 -35.39 14.33
N ALA A 3 -17.81 -35.14 13.85
CA ALA A 3 -17.57 -34.38 12.60
C ALA A 3 -18.42 -34.88 11.42
N LYS A 4 -18.41 -36.20 11.19
CA LYS A 4 -19.19 -36.85 10.13
C LYS A 4 -20.69 -36.56 10.22
N GLU A 5 -21.24 -36.42 11.42
CA GLU A 5 -22.66 -36.13 11.63
C GLU A 5 -22.98 -34.66 11.29
N VAL A 6 -22.12 -33.71 11.71
CA VAL A 6 -22.20 -32.30 11.31
C VAL A 6 -22.16 -32.18 9.79
N LEU A 7 -21.17 -32.80 9.14
CA LEU A 7 -21.01 -32.76 7.68
C LEU A 7 -22.20 -33.39 6.94
N THR A 8 -22.73 -34.51 7.44
CA THR A 8 -23.95 -35.14 6.88
C THR A 8 -25.17 -34.24 6.99
N LYS A 9 -25.30 -33.48 8.09
CA LYS A 9 -26.39 -32.51 8.30
C LYS A 9 -26.19 -31.26 7.43
N TYR A 10 -24.95 -30.76 7.33
CA TYR A 10 -24.59 -29.61 6.51
C TYR A 10 -24.87 -29.85 5.01
N ALA A 11 -24.52 -31.04 4.52
CA ALA A 11 -24.82 -31.49 3.16
C ALA A 11 -26.34 -31.59 2.87
N LYS A 12 -27.18 -31.72 3.90
CA LYS A 12 -28.66 -31.68 3.81
C LYS A 12 -29.24 -30.27 3.97
N GLY A 13 -28.40 -29.23 3.90
CA GLY A 13 -28.81 -27.82 4.05
C GLY A 13 -28.92 -27.32 5.49
N GLN A 14 -28.68 -28.15 6.52
CA GLN A 14 -28.67 -27.65 7.90
C GLN A 14 -27.48 -26.70 8.12
N ARG A 15 -27.73 -25.57 8.78
CA ARG A 15 -26.70 -24.61 9.19
C ARG A 15 -26.60 -24.42 10.70
N ASP A 16 -27.66 -24.66 11.46
CA ASP A 16 -27.64 -24.56 12.91
C ASP A 16 -26.92 -25.76 13.56
N PHE A 17 -25.77 -25.47 14.16
CA PHE A 17 -24.95 -26.36 14.98
C PHE A 17 -24.60 -25.69 16.32
N ARG A 18 -25.49 -24.83 16.82
CA ARG A 18 -25.25 -24.09 18.07
C ARG A 18 -25.15 -25.04 19.27
N ARG A 19 -24.35 -24.64 20.26
CA ARG A 19 -24.13 -25.35 21.54
C ARG A 19 -23.59 -26.78 21.42
N VAL A 20 -23.24 -27.27 20.22
CA VAL A 20 -22.74 -28.65 20.09
C VAL A 20 -21.31 -28.79 20.63
N ASN A 21 -21.02 -29.93 21.26
CA ASN A 21 -19.66 -30.30 21.64
C ASN A 21 -18.94 -30.92 20.43
N LEU A 22 -17.90 -30.25 19.95
CA LEU A 22 -17.07 -30.59 18.78
C LEU A 22 -15.58 -30.73 19.14
N ARG A 23 -15.29 -30.99 20.42
CA ARG A 23 -13.91 -31.09 20.89
C ARG A 23 -13.16 -32.20 20.18
N GLY A 24 -12.04 -31.86 19.55
CA GLY A 24 -11.19 -32.84 18.85
C GLY A 24 -11.76 -33.34 17.53
N GLN A 25 -12.84 -32.73 17.04
CA GLN A 25 -13.41 -33.07 15.75
C GLN A 25 -12.61 -32.39 14.64
N SER A 26 -12.41 -33.08 13.52
CA SER A 26 -11.71 -32.54 12.36
C SER A 26 -12.71 -32.14 11.27
N PHE A 27 -12.55 -30.92 10.78
CA PHE A 27 -13.22 -30.28 9.66
C PHE A 27 -12.19 -29.76 8.65
N GLN A 28 -10.99 -30.34 8.65
CA GLN A 28 -9.89 -29.95 7.77
C GLN A 28 -10.31 -30.04 6.29
N GLY A 29 -10.05 -28.98 5.53
CA GLY A 29 -10.39 -28.90 4.11
C GLY A 29 -11.89 -28.89 3.80
N GLN A 30 -12.78 -28.72 4.79
CA GLN A 30 -14.23 -28.74 4.57
C GLN A 30 -14.76 -27.34 4.29
N ASN A 31 -15.73 -27.22 3.38
CA ASN A 31 -16.56 -26.02 3.29
C ASN A 31 -17.70 -26.12 4.30
N LEU A 32 -17.80 -25.11 5.18
CA LEU A 32 -18.82 -24.94 6.20
C LEU A 32 -19.41 -23.52 6.18
N SER A 33 -19.29 -22.80 5.05
CA SER A 33 -19.73 -21.41 4.90
C SER A 33 -21.18 -21.18 5.37
N GLY A 34 -21.39 -20.11 6.14
CA GLY A 34 -22.69 -19.76 6.72
C GLY A 34 -23.21 -20.75 7.79
N ALA A 35 -22.39 -21.69 8.29
CA ALA A 35 -22.76 -22.50 9.44
C ALA A 35 -22.82 -21.65 10.73
N ASP A 36 -23.63 -22.09 11.69
CA ASP A 36 -23.76 -21.45 13.00
C ASP A 36 -23.28 -22.40 14.10
N PHE A 37 -22.06 -22.19 14.56
CA PHE A 37 -21.42 -22.85 15.70
C PHE A 37 -21.46 -21.98 16.96
N SER A 38 -22.39 -21.02 17.07
CA SER A 38 -22.49 -20.17 18.27
C SER A 38 -22.68 -21.01 19.54
N GLU A 39 -22.01 -20.61 20.63
CA GLU A 39 -21.94 -21.31 21.92
C GLU A 39 -21.36 -22.74 21.87
N ALA A 40 -20.85 -23.21 20.72
CA ALA A 40 -20.27 -24.56 20.59
C ALA A 40 -18.94 -24.71 21.37
N ASP A 41 -18.66 -25.94 21.82
CA ASP A 41 -17.38 -26.28 22.44
C ASP A 41 -16.45 -26.89 21.38
N ILE A 42 -15.67 -26.02 20.73
CA ILE A 42 -14.77 -26.34 19.62
C ILE A 42 -13.31 -26.55 20.06
N ARG A 43 -13.05 -26.77 21.36
CA ARG A 43 -11.68 -26.94 21.90
C ARG A 43 -10.93 -28.11 21.28
N GLY A 44 -9.82 -27.81 20.61
CA GLY A 44 -9.02 -28.80 19.88
C GLY A 44 -9.68 -29.27 18.59
N ALA A 45 -10.71 -28.57 18.07
CA ALA A 45 -11.24 -28.84 16.74
C ALA A 45 -10.26 -28.36 15.67
N ASN A 46 -10.15 -29.10 14.58
CA ASN A 46 -9.23 -28.81 13.48
C ASN A 46 -10.02 -28.28 12.27
N PHE A 47 -9.95 -26.98 12.01
CA PHE A 47 -10.47 -26.31 10.83
C PHE A 47 -9.36 -25.91 9.84
N LYS A 48 -8.19 -26.56 9.88
CA LYS A 48 -7.09 -26.27 8.95
C LYS A 48 -7.56 -26.34 7.50
N ASN A 49 -7.21 -25.34 6.69
CA ASN A 49 -7.62 -25.24 5.27
C ASN A 49 -9.15 -25.28 5.04
N ALA A 50 -9.98 -25.00 6.06
CA ALA A 50 -11.44 -25.00 5.92
C ALA A 50 -11.92 -23.68 5.30
N ILE A 51 -13.02 -23.75 4.54
CA ILE A 51 -13.73 -22.56 4.06
C ILE A 51 -14.85 -22.27 5.06
N LEU A 52 -14.73 -21.17 5.79
CA LEU A 52 -15.62 -20.77 6.89
C LEU A 52 -16.25 -19.39 6.63
N THR A 53 -16.36 -18.98 5.37
CA THR A 53 -16.96 -17.71 4.94
C THR A 53 -18.33 -17.48 5.61
N GLY A 54 -18.54 -16.35 6.29
CA GLY A 54 -19.80 -16.03 6.97
C GLY A 54 -20.19 -16.94 8.15
N THR A 55 -19.28 -17.78 8.65
CA THR A 55 -19.57 -18.73 9.75
C THR A 55 -19.67 -18.01 11.09
N LYS A 56 -20.67 -18.39 11.91
CA LYS A 56 -20.85 -17.83 13.25
C LYS A 56 -20.21 -18.72 14.31
N PHE A 57 -19.39 -18.11 15.14
CA PHE A 57 -18.74 -18.67 16.32
C PHE A 57 -19.07 -17.84 17.58
N CYS A 58 -20.16 -17.07 17.57
CA CYS A 58 -20.54 -16.18 18.68
C CYS A 58 -20.57 -16.95 20.02
N ASN A 59 -19.87 -16.47 21.05
CA ASN A 59 -19.74 -17.14 22.36
C ASN A 59 -19.18 -18.59 22.31
N ALA A 60 -18.60 -19.04 21.21
CA ALA A 60 -17.99 -20.36 21.11
C ALA A 60 -16.73 -20.48 21.99
N LYS A 61 -16.42 -21.70 22.42
CA LYS A 61 -15.29 -22.02 23.30
C LYS A 61 -14.22 -22.74 22.49
N ALA A 62 -13.23 -22.00 22.03
CA ALA A 62 -12.05 -22.53 21.36
C ALA A 62 -10.89 -22.77 22.34
N GLY A 63 -9.78 -23.27 21.80
CA GLY A 63 -8.54 -23.49 22.51
C GLY A 63 -8.28 -24.92 22.96
N LEU A 64 -7.45 -25.06 23.98
CA LEU A 64 -6.90 -26.34 24.40
C LEU A 64 -7.91 -27.26 25.13
N GLN A 65 -7.80 -28.56 24.88
CA GLN A 65 -8.53 -29.58 25.66
C GLN A 65 -7.82 -29.89 26.98
N LYS A 66 -8.59 -30.25 28.03
CA LYS A 66 -8.06 -30.68 29.35
C LYS A 66 -6.90 -31.70 29.27
N ARG A 67 -6.97 -32.69 28.37
CA ARG A 67 -5.89 -33.68 28.20
C ARG A 67 -4.57 -33.05 27.74
N TRP A 68 -4.62 -32.10 26.81
CA TRP A 68 -3.45 -31.37 26.36
C TRP A 68 -2.94 -30.40 27.44
N THR A 69 -3.82 -29.79 28.25
CA THR A 69 -3.39 -29.04 29.44
C THR A 69 -2.54 -29.90 30.39
N ILE A 70 -2.90 -31.16 30.61
CA ILE A 70 -2.12 -32.10 31.43
C ILE A 70 -0.79 -32.44 30.76
N VAL A 71 -0.78 -32.69 29.44
CA VAL A 71 0.48 -32.93 28.68
C VAL A 71 1.42 -31.73 28.78
N LEU A 72 0.92 -30.49 28.61
CA LEU A 72 1.74 -29.28 28.75
C LEU A 72 2.30 -29.10 30.16
N LEU A 73 1.52 -29.44 31.21
CA LEU A 73 2.01 -29.44 32.59
C LEU A 73 3.12 -30.48 32.81
N LEU A 74 2.98 -31.69 32.25
CA LEU A 74 4.01 -32.73 32.33
C LEU A 74 5.28 -32.34 31.56
N VAL A 75 5.14 -31.77 30.35
CA VAL A 75 6.29 -31.25 29.58
C VAL A 75 6.97 -30.12 30.33
N SER A 76 6.22 -29.19 30.92
CA SER A 76 6.75 -28.15 31.82
C SER A 76 7.59 -28.76 32.95
N TRP A 77 7.07 -29.77 33.66
CA TRP A 77 7.81 -30.44 34.74
C TRP A 77 9.08 -31.16 34.24
N ILE A 78 9.05 -31.76 33.04
CA ILE A 78 10.23 -32.38 32.44
C ILE A 78 11.29 -31.32 32.09
N VAL A 79 10.90 -30.22 31.44
CA VAL A 79 11.79 -29.09 31.13
C VAL A 79 12.36 -28.47 32.42
N SER A 80 11.54 -28.42 33.49
CA SER A 80 11.96 -27.99 34.83
C SER A 80 13.09 -28.86 35.39
N GLY A 81 12.91 -30.18 35.37
CA GLY A 81 13.93 -31.13 35.83
C GLY A 81 15.21 -31.07 35.00
N LEU A 82 15.08 -30.98 33.67
CA LEU A 82 16.23 -30.83 32.76
C LEU A 82 17.02 -29.53 33.02
N SER A 83 16.32 -28.42 33.28
CA SER A 83 16.97 -27.14 33.65
C SER A 83 17.80 -27.28 34.93
N GLY A 84 17.26 -27.96 35.95
CA GLY A 84 18.00 -28.26 37.18
C GLY A 84 19.29 -29.07 36.96
N ILE A 85 19.27 -30.03 36.03
CA ILE A 85 20.46 -30.81 35.64
C ILE A 85 21.50 -29.91 34.95
N VAL A 86 21.07 -28.99 34.07
CA VAL A 86 21.98 -28.02 33.43
C VAL A 86 22.61 -27.08 34.45
N SER A 87 21.84 -26.60 35.45
CA SER A 87 22.39 -25.80 36.56
C SER A 87 23.40 -26.57 37.42
N LEU A 88 23.17 -27.86 37.68
CA LEU A 88 24.14 -28.73 38.38
C LEU A 88 25.44 -28.89 37.58
N LEU A 89 25.35 -29.10 36.26
CA LEU A 89 26.53 -29.17 35.39
C LEU A 89 27.30 -27.84 35.35
N GLY A 90 26.60 -26.70 35.29
CA GLY A 90 27.23 -25.38 35.39
C GLY A 90 27.95 -25.17 36.72
N GLY A 91 27.31 -25.56 37.84
CA GLY A 91 27.94 -25.54 39.16
C GLY A 91 29.18 -26.42 39.27
N ALA A 92 29.15 -27.62 38.65
CA ALA A 92 30.31 -28.52 38.60
C ALA A 92 31.48 -27.95 37.78
N VAL A 93 31.20 -27.24 36.68
CA VAL A 93 32.25 -26.52 35.91
C VAL A 93 32.88 -25.39 36.73
N VAL A 94 32.06 -24.63 37.48
CA VAL A 94 32.57 -23.57 38.37
C VAL A 94 33.36 -24.16 39.55
N ALA A 95 33.01 -25.35 40.04
CA ALA A 95 33.75 -26.04 41.11
C ALA A 95 35.20 -26.36 40.73
N LEU A 96 35.51 -26.56 39.43
CA LEU A 96 36.88 -26.80 38.95
C LEU A 96 37.84 -25.62 39.23
N ILE A 97 37.32 -24.40 39.45
CA ILE A 97 38.11 -23.22 39.86
C ILE A 97 38.81 -23.44 41.20
N PHE A 98 38.26 -24.30 42.06
CA PHE A 98 38.73 -24.55 43.43
C PHE A 98 39.51 -25.87 43.56
N ASP A 99 39.76 -26.57 42.45
CA ASP A 99 40.66 -27.73 42.43
C ASP A 99 42.12 -27.29 42.65
N ASN A 100 42.97 -28.18 43.17
CA ASN A 100 44.40 -27.92 43.36
C ASN A 100 45.20 -28.08 42.05
N ASP A 101 44.63 -28.70 41.02
CA ASP A 101 45.25 -28.82 39.70
C ASP A 101 45.07 -27.56 38.84
N LEU A 102 46.17 -27.01 38.34
CA LEU A 102 46.19 -25.79 37.54
C LEU A 102 45.38 -25.93 36.23
N LYS A 103 45.31 -27.12 35.62
CA LYS A 103 44.52 -27.31 34.40
C LYS A 103 43.03 -27.26 34.72
N SER A 104 42.59 -27.95 35.78
CA SER A 104 41.22 -27.86 36.31
C SER A 104 40.82 -26.41 36.58
N GLN A 105 41.67 -25.62 37.26
CA GLN A 105 41.40 -24.20 37.51
C GLN A 105 41.20 -23.39 36.22
N VAL A 106 42.07 -23.58 35.23
CA VAL A 106 41.97 -22.91 33.91
C VAL A 106 40.69 -23.30 33.18
N PHE A 107 40.30 -24.58 33.20
CA PHE A 107 39.03 -25.03 32.62
C PHE A 107 37.82 -24.43 33.34
N GLY A 108 37.85 -24.34 34.67
CA GLY A 108 36.79 -23.71 35.47
C GLY A 108 36.62 -22.23 35.14
N TRP A 109 37.71 -21.47 35.05
CA TRP A 109 37.66 -20.05 34.67
C TRP A 109 37.19 -19.83 33.23
N ILE A 110 37.65 -20.64 32.26
CA ILE A 110 37.15 -20.60 30.88
C ILE A 110 35.65 -20.90 30.84
N GLY A 111 35.20 -21.92 31.57
CA GLY A 111 33.78 -22.29 31.65
C GLY A 111 32.91 -21.22 32.31
N LEU A 112 33.39 -20.57 33.37
CA LEU A 112 32.71 -19.46 34.04
C LEU A 112 32.61 -18.22 33.12
N ILE A 113 33.70 -17.85 32.44
CA ILE A 113 33.69 -16.75 31.46
C ILE A 113 32.72 -17.06 30.32
N LEU A 114 32.72 -18.29 29.81
CA LEU A 114 31.80 -18.71 28.76
C LEU A 114 30.33 -18.65 29.21
N LEU A 115 30.02 -19.13 30.43
CA LEU A 115 28.70 -19.00 31.02
C LEU A 115 28.28 -17.53 31.14
N ILE A 116 29.15 -16.65 31.64
CA ILE A 116 28.88 -15.21 31.75
C ILE A 116 28.63 -14.58 30.38
N VAL A 117 29.39 -14.94 29.34
CA VAL A 117 29.21 -14.43 27.97
C VAL A 117 27.89 -14.90 27.37
N VAL A 118 27.62 -16.21 27.37
CA VAL A 118 26.35 -16.78 26.87
C VAL A 118 25.16 -16.15 27.62
N TYR A 119 25.27 -16.02 28.94
CA TYR A 119 24.22 -15.43 29.77
C TYR A 119 24.02 -13.92 29.51
N SER A 120 25.10 -13.16 29.33
CA SER A 120 25.04 -11.74 28.97
C SER A 120 24.41 -11.53 27.59
N VAL A 121 24.63 -12.46 26.65
CA VAL A 121 23.95 -12.44 25.34
C VAL A 121 22.47 -12.78 25.50
N ILE A 122 22.11 -13.80 26.29
CA ILE A 122 20.70 -14.13 26.57
C ILE A 122 19.95 -12.92 27.16
N LEU A 123 20.57 -12.20 28.11
CA LEU A 123 19.99 -10.99 28.70
C LEU A 123 19.84 -9.81 27.73
N ARG A 124 20.66 -9.73 26.67
CA ARG A 124 20.67 -8.62 25.70
C ARG A 124 19.94 -8.93 24.39
N GLN A 125 19.84 -10.20 24.00
CA GLN A 125 19.44 -10.66 22.66
C GLN A 125 18.48 -11.87 22.69
N GLY A 126 18.13 -12.41 23.86
CA GLY A 126 17.24 -13.57 24.01
C GLY A 126 17.94 -14.92 23.76
N LEU A 127 17.19 -16.02 23.93
CA LEU A 127 17.78 -17.38 23.86
C LEU A 127 18.32 -17.75 22.48
N GLY A 128 17.74 -17.24 21.39
CA GLY A 128 18.14 -17.61 20.03
C GLY A 128 19.61 -17.32 19.73
N ALA A 129 20.05 -16.10 20.07
CA ALA A 129 21.46 -15.70 19.94
C ALA A 129 22.36 -16.45 20.94
N GLY A 130 21.87 -16.67 22.18
CA GLY A 130 22.58 -17.45 23.20
C GLY A 130 22.85 -18.88 22.78
N VAL A 131 21.87 -19.56 22.16
CA VAL A 131 22.03 -20.94 21.65
C VAL A 131 23.02 -20.97 20.49
N ALA A 132 22.94 -20.05 19.53
CA ALA A 132 23.89 -19.98 18.41
C ALA A 132 25.35 -19.84 18.89
N ILE A 133 25.60 -18.95 19.86
CA ILE A 133 26.94 -18.79 20.45
C ILE A 133 27.34 -20.02 21.29
N SER A 134 26.39 -20.67 21.99
CA SER A 134 26.70 -21.90 22.73
C SER A 134 27.13 -23.03 21.80
N VAL A 135 26.56 -23.17 20.61
CA VAL A 135 26.98 -24.16 19.61
C VAL A 135 28.39 -23.86 19.11
N ILE A 136 28.71 -22.59 18.82
CA ILE A 136 30.06 -22.16 18.42
C ILE A 136 31.06 -22.46 19.54
N ALA A 137 30.72 -22.15 20.80
CA ALA A 137 31.57 -22.44 21.95
C ALA A 137 31.77 -23.94 22.20
N ILE A 138 30.73 -24.75 21.99
CA ILE A 138 30.81 -26.21 22.04
C ILE A 138 31.76 -26.72 20.94
N THR A 139 31.72 -26.18 19.72
CA THR A 139 32.67 -26.56 18.66
C THR A 139 34.12 -26.14 18.92
N ILE A 140 34.36 -25.09 19.72
CA ILE A 140 35.70 -24.65 20.12
C ILE A 140 36.23 -25.45 21.34
N THR A 141 35.34 -25.90 22.23
CA THR A 141 35.72 -26.65 23.44
C THR A 141 35.83 -28.16 23.23
N ILE A 142 35.07 -28.76 22.31
CA ILE A 142 35.13 -30.21 21.99
C ILE A 142 36.56 -30.67 21.59
N PRO A 143 37.31 -29.99 20.70
CA PRO A 143 38.68 -30.39 20.35
C PRO A 143 39.67 -30.40 21.52
N ILE A 144 39.35 -29.70 22.62
CA ILE A 144 40.24 -29.51 23.77
C ILE A 144 39.79 -30.38 24.97
N ALA A 145 38.49 -30.58 25.15
CA ALA A 145 37.94 -31.44 26.20
C ALA A 145 38.11 -32.96 25.92
N ILE A 146 38.23 -33.37 24.65
CA ILE A 146 38.44 -34.78 24.29
C ILE A 146 39.75 -35.34 24.88
N VAL A 147 40.78 -34.51 25.10
CA VAL A 147 42.04 -34.94 25.74
C VAL A 147 41.89 -35.15 27.26
N SER A 148 40.89 -34.55 27.90
CA SER A 148 40.62 -34.69 29.34
C SER A 148 39.57 -35.77 29.65
N VAL A 149 38.61 -36.02 28.76
CA VAL A 149 37.55 -37.03 28.97
C VAL A 149 38.03 -38.46 28.67
N ILE A 150 39.03 -38.64 27.80
CA ILE A 150 39.60 -39.96 27.49
C ILE A 150 40.35 -40.61 28.67
N VAL A 151 40.73 -39.85 29.71
CA VAL A 151 41.36 -40.41 30.93
C VAL A 151 40.33 -40.89 31.98
N PHE A 152 39.04 -40.59 31.82
CA PHE A 152 37.96 -41.08 32.71
C PHE A 152 36.89 -41.91 32.00
N ALA A 153 37.25 -42.54 30.88
CA ALA A 153 36.44 -43.57 30.26
C ALA A 153 36.57 -44.93 31.00
N ILE A 154 35.74 -45.11 32.04
CA ILE A 154 35.23 -46.41 32.54
C ILE A 154 36.27 -47.29 33.29
N PRO A 155 36.02 -47.58 34.59
CA PRO A 155 35.32 -48.83 34.89
C PRO A 155 34.14 -48.67 35.87
N VAL A 156 32.92 -48.63 35.33
CA VAL A 156 31.74 -49.20 36.01
C VAL A 156 31.53 -50.62 35.49
N VAL A 157 32.54 -51.47 35.71
CA VAL A 157 32.45 -52.93 35.59
C VAL A 157 33.18 -53.53 36.79
N VAL A 158 32.38 -54.03 37.75
CA VAL A 158 32.71 -55.01 38.79
C VAL A 158 33.98 -54.75 39.63
N ALA A 159 33.76 -54.24 40.84
CA ALA A 159 34.65 -54.46 41.99
C ALA A 159 33.84 -55.01 43.18
N ILE A 160 33.53 -56.30 43.15
CA ILE A 160 32.93 -57.03 44.28
C ILE A 160 34.05 -57.73 45.06
N SER A 161 34.61 -57.06 46.07
CA SER A 161 35.35 -57.62 47.22
C SER A 161 35.94 -56.45 48.04
N SER A 162 35.86 -56.39 49.37
CA SER A 162 35.33 -57.34 50.36
C SER A 162 34.98 -56.63 51.68
N ALA A 163 33.91 -57.08 52.36
CA ALA A 163 33.47 -56.71 53.72
C ALA A 163 33.08 -55.23 53.97
N SER A 164 31.95 -54.91 54.62
CA SER A 164 30.84 -55.73 55.13
C SER A 164 29.59 -54.85 55.35
N ALA A 165 28.39 -55.43 55.21
CA ALA A 165 27.06 -54.95 55.65
C ALA A 165 26.77 -53.42 55.58
N SER A 166 25.84 -52.92 54.77
CA SER A 166 24.42 -53.32 54.75
C SER A 166 23.66 -52.70 53.56
N ALA A 167 22.64 -53.40 53.04
CA ALA A 167 21.51 -52.91 52.23
C ALA A 167 21.71 -51.65 51.34
N ILE A 168 22.00 -51.87 50.05
CA ILE A 168 21.77 -50.85 49.00
C ILE A 168 20.46 -51.18 48.27
N THR A 169 19.42 -50.39 48.54
CA THR A 169 18.15 -50.44 47.79
C THR A 169 18.34 -49.73 46.46
N ILE A 170 18.12 -50.43 45.33
CA ILE A 170 18.01 -49.78 44.02
C ILE A 170 16.66 -49.06 43.95
N THR A 171 16.66 -47.78 44.33
CA THR A 171 15.46 -46.93 44.22
C THR A 171 15.38 -46.31 42.82
N ILE A 172 14.72 -46.99 41.89
CA ILE A 172 14.16 -46.32 40.71
C ILE A 172 13.03 -45.41 41.23
N ALA A 173 13.30 -44.12 41.35
CA ALA A 173 12.35 -43.14 41.88
C ALA A 173 11.22 -42.85 40.86
N VAL A 174 10.22 -43.72 40.82
CA VAL A 174 8.92 -43.41 40.20
C VAL A 174 8.23 -42.35 41.07
N ALA A 175 8.20 -41.11 40.59
CA ALA A 175 7.57 -39.99 41.30
C ALA A 175 6.03 -40.10 41.27
N VAL A 176 5.46 -40.82 42.25
CA VAL A 176 4.02 -40.77 42.55
C VAL A 176 3.75 -39.58 43.47
N ALA A 177 3.09 -38.56 42.96
CA ALA A 177 2.69 -37.38 43.74
C ALA A 177 1.27 -37.54 44.30
N SER A 178 1.16 -37.66 45.62
CA SER A 178 -0.04 -37.40 46.43
C SER A 178 0.43 -36.53 47.61
N THR A 179 -0.16 -35.37 47.91
CA THR A 179 -1.48 -35.25 48.53
C THR A 179 -2.08 -33.83 48.43
N SER A 180 -3.41 -33.80 48.40
CA SER A 180 -4.34 -32.71 48.77
C SER A 180 -3.83 -31.43 49.46
N ALA A 181 -4.33 -30.29 48.97
CA ALA A 181 -4.83 -29.20 49.82
C ALA A 181 -6.31 -28.94 49.46
N SER A 182 -7.14 -28.68 50.47
CA SER A 182 -8.61 -28.75 50.41
C SER A 182 -9.28 -27.55 49.75
N ALA A 183 -10.47 -27.78 49.19
CA ALA A 183 -11.34 -26.74 48.67
C ALA A 183 -12.00 -25.90 49.79
N SER A 184 -12.16 -24.60 49.53
CA SER A 184 -13.36 -23.84 49.92
C SER A 184 -13.87 -23.11 48.68
N ALA A 185 -15.19 -23.00 48.55
CA ALA A 185 -15.83 -22.65 47.29
C ALA A 185 -16.36 -21.20 47.29
N SER A 186 -15.99 -20.45 46.26
CA SER A 186 -16.85 -19.44 45.63
C SER A 186 -16.43 -19.22 44.17
N ALA A 187 -17.28 -18.56 43.38
CA ALA A 187 -17.25 -18.63 41.93
C ALA A 187 -16.16 -17.76 41.25
N SER A 188 -15.95 -18.03 39.95
CA SER A 188 -15.30 -17.16 38.96
C SER A 188 -13.89 -16.62 39.25
N ALA A 189 -12.86 -17.46 39.04
CA ALA A 189 -11.48 -17.01 38.80
C ALA A 189 -10.67 -18.00 37.93
N SER A 190 -11.08 -18.24 36.68
CA SER A 190 -10.31 -19.12 35.75
C SER A 190 -9.17 -18.38 35.04
N ALA A 191 -8.13 -18.05 35.81
CA ALA A 191 -6.94 -17.32 35.36
C ALA A 191 -5.64 -18.16 35.42
N SER A 192 -4.65 -17.75 34.61
CA SER A 192 -3.20 -17.93 34.85
C SER A 192 -2.68 -19.29 35.33
N THR A 193 -2.86 -20.40 34.58
CA THR A 193 -2.16 -21.68 34.90
C THR A 193 -1.35 -22.33 33.77
N ILE A 194 -1.49 -21.93 32.49
CA ILE A 194 -0.83 -22.64 31.37
C ILE A 194 0.36 -21.87 30.78
N ALA A 195 0.23 -20.56 30.52
CA ALA A 195 1.42 -19.69 30.38
C ALA A 195 2.27 -19.73 31.67
N PHE A 196 1.55 -19.74 32.81
CA PHE A 196 2.10 -20.02 34.14
C PHE A 196 2.88 -21.35 34.16
N ALA A 197 2.38 -22.46 33.60
CA ALA A 197 3.11 -23.73 33.61
C ALA A 197 4.49 -23.64 32.93
N ILE A 198 4.61 -22.95 31.79
CA ILE A 198 5.88 -22.83 31.06
C ILE A 198 6.82 -21.83 31.76
N ALA A 199 6.31 -20.70 32.26
CA ALA A 199 7.06 -19.77 33.10
C ALA A 199 7.43 -20.35 34.50
N ILE A 200 6.70 -21.37 34.97
CA ILE A 200 6.98 -22.10 36.20
C ILE A 200 7.89 -23.31 35.96
N ALA A 201 8.11 -23.74 34.72
CA ALA A 201 9.16 -24.74 34.44
C ALA A 201 10.53 -24.22 34.91
N SER A 202 10.85 -22.94 34.72
CA SER A 202 12.06 -22.33 35.30
C SER A 202 11.95 -22.08 36.81
N ALA A 203 10.76 -21.81 37.36
CA ALA A 203 10.59 -21.46 38.77
C ALA A 203 10.48 -22.66 39.74
N ILE A 204 9.77 -23.74 39.40
CA ILE A 204 9.62 -24.93 40.27
C ILE A 204 10.85 -25.85 40.27
N ALA A 205 11.76 -25.70 39.31
CA ALA A 205 13.08 -26.34 39.32
C ALA A 205 13.86 -26.01 40.61
N SER A 206 13.61 -24.83 41.20
CA SER A 206 14.25 -24.35 42.43
C SER A 206 13.95 -25.21 43.68
N ALA A 207 12.80 -25.88 43.74
CA ALA A 207 12.40 -26.65 44.93
C ALA A 207 13.00 -28.05 44.98
N ILE A 208 13.48 -28.59 43.85
CA ILE A 208 14.09 -29.93 43.77
C ILE A 208 15.63 -29.84 43.92
N ALA A 209 16.23 -28.69 43.60
CA ALA A 209 17.66 -28.44 43.74
C ALA A 209 18.18 -28.65 45.18
N SER A 210 17.39 -28.30 46.21
CA SER A 210 17.78 -28.46 47.62
C SER A 210 17.90 -29.93 48.08
N ALA A 211 17.18 -30.86 47.45
CA ALA A 211 17.24 -32.29 47.80
C ALA A 211 18.33 -33.05 47.04
N VAL A 212 18.58 -32.69 45.77
CA VAL A 212 19.55 -33.40 44.90
C VAL A 212 21.00 -32.99 45.16
N VAL A 213 21.22 -31.76 45.63
CA VAL A 213 22.56 -31.24 45.99
C VAL A 213 23.28 -32.15 47.00
N VAL A 214 22.57 -32.79 47.93
CA VAL A 214 23.14 -33.75 48.90
C VAL A 214 23.68 -35.03 48.24
N VAL A 215 23.11 -35.47 47.11
CA VAL A 215 23.48 -36.73 46.46
C VAL A 215 24.74 -36.61 45.59
N VAL A 216 24.99 -35.43 45.03
CA VAL A 216 26.16 -35.18 44.15
C VAL A 216 27.41 -34.73 44.94
N PHE A 217 27.26 -34.26 46.19
CA PHE A 217 28.41 -33.96 47.07
C PHE A 217 29.32 -35.16 47.37
N GLY A 218 28.87 -36.40 47.14
CA GLY A 218 29.73 -37.58 47.21
C GLY A 218 30.70 -37.75 46.03
N ALA A 219 30.45 -37.07 44.89
CA ALA A 219 31.19 -37.26 43.65
C ALA A 219 32.26 -36.19 43.38
N PHE A 220 32.09 -34.96 43.88
CA PHE A 220 33.05 -33.87 43.72
C PHE A 220 33.79 -33.60 45.02
N ARG A 221 35.13 -33.60 44.96
CA ARG A 221 36.07 -33.45 46.10
C ARG A 221 36.17 -31.99 46.58
N LEU A 222 35.03 -31.36 46.92
CA LEU A 222 35.00 -30.05 47.58
C LEU A 222 35.53 -30.20 49.02
N SER A 223 36.78 -29.81 49.24
CA SER A 223 37.49 -30.07 50.50
C SER A 223 37.29 -29.01 51.59
N GLY A 224 36.77 -27.82 51.24
CA GLY A 224 36.58 -26.70 52.18
C GLY A 224 35.14 -26.21 52.30
N PRO A 225 34.73 -25.67 53.47
CA PRO A 225 33.41 -25.06 53.64
C PRO A 225 33.22 -23.78 52.80
N VAL A 226 34.32 -23.13 52.38
CA VAL A 226 34.30 -21.96 51.50
C VAL A 226 33.86 -22.35 50.09
N ASP A 227 34.40 -23.44 49.55
CA ASP A 227 34.12 -23.91 48.18
C ASP A 227 32.63 -24.25 48.01
N ILE A 228 32.06 -24.92 49.03
CA ILE A 228 30.63 -25.23 49.12
C ILE A 228 29.78 -23.96 49.18
N ALA A 229 30.20 -22.96 49.96
CA ALA A 229 29.47 -21.69 50.10
C ALA A 229 29.44 -20.90 48.78
N VAL A 230 30.55 -20.85 48.04
CA VAL A 230 30.61 -20.16 46.74
C VAL A 230 29.76 -20.89 45.68
N ALA A 231 29.84 -22.21 45.61
CA ALA A 231 29.01 -22.99 44.68
C ALA A 231 27.51 -22.81 44.94
N ILE A 232 27.09 -22.81 46.21
CA ILE A 232 25.70 -22.54 46.62
C ILE A 232 25.30 -21.10 46.28
N ALA A 233 26.16 -20.11 46.54
CA ALA A 233 25.87 -18.71 46.23
C ALA A 233 25.65 -18.48 44.72
N VAL A 234 26.50 -19.05 43.86
CA VAL A 234 26.36 -18.95 42.39
C VAL A 234 25.08 -19.64 41.92
N ALA A 235 24.77 -20.83 42.44
CA ALA A 235 23.53 -21.54 42.13
C ALA A 235 22.28 -20.74 42.55
N LEU A 236 22.28 -20.14 43.75
CA LEU A 236 21.18 -19.29 44.24
C LEU A 236 21.00 -18.03 43.38
N VAL A 237 22.08 -17.38 42.95
CA VAL A 237 22.02 -16.22 42.04
C VAL A 237 21.36 -16.61 40.71
N LEU A 238 21.76 -17.73 40.11
CA LEU A 238 21.15 -18.22 38.86
C LEU A 238 19.66 -18.56 39.03
N VAL A 239 19.27 -19.18 40.16
CA VAL A 239 17.87 -19.50 40.48
C VAL A 239 17.02 -18.24 40.68
N LEU A 240 17.50 -17.29 41.50
CA LEU A 240 16.79 -16.02 41.74
C LEU A 240 16.63 -15.21 40.46
N LEU A 241 17.62 -15.27 39.56
CA LEU A 241 17.60 -14.54 38.30
C LEU A 241 16.68 -15.21 37.25
N GLY A 242 16.62 -16.55 37.23
CA GLY A 242 15.60 -17.29 36.47
C GLY A 242 14.17 -17.01 36.95
N ALA A 243 13.98 -16.92 38.27
CA ALA A 243 12.70 -16.50 38.86
C ALA A 243 12.35 -15.03 38.55
N TYR A 244 13.34 -14.13 38.53
CA TYR A 244 13.16 -12.74 38.11
C TYR A 244 12.74 -12.61 36.65
N LEU A 245 13.37 -13.36 35.73
CA LEU A 245 12.97 -13.39 34.32
C LEU A 245 11.54 -13.93 34.13
N GLY A 246 11.18 -15.02 34.81
CA GLY A 246 9.82 -15.55 34.79
C GLY A 246 8.78 -14.56 35.37
N TRP A 247 9.11 -13.86 36.45
CA TRP A 247 8.26 -12.81 37.02
C TRP A 247 8.12 -11.57 36.11
N ARG A 248 9.16 -11.24 35.34
CA ARG A 248 9.17 -10.11 34.40
C ARG A 248 8.33 -10.39 33.16
N ASP A 249 8.38 -11.60 32.60
CA ASP A 249 7.45 -12.05 31.54
C ASP A 249 5.99 -12.06 32.04
N LEU A 250 5.74 -12.51 33.29
CA LEU A 250 4.41 -12.44 33.90
C LEU A 250 3.86 -11.01 34.08
N LYS A 251 4.73 -10.00 34.09
CA LYS A 251 4.35 -8.57 34.06
C LYS A 251 4.19 -8.00 32.64
N GLY A 252 4.42 -8.81 31.60
CA GLY A 252 4.22 -8.42 30.21
C GLY A 252 5.35 -7.56 29.63
N ASP A 253 6.57 -7.62 30.15
CA ASP A 253 7.71 -6.85 29.63
C ASP A 253 7.92 -7.15 28.13
N PRO A 254 7.98 -6.11 27.26
CA PRO A 254 8.16 -6.30 25.82
C PRO A 254 9.49 -6.97 25.44
N ARG A 255 10.53 -6.89 26.29
CA ARG A 255 11.84 -7.52 26.03
C ARG A 255 11.78 -9.05 26.08
N ASP A 256 10.84 -9.60 26.85
CA ASP A 256 10.65 -11.04 27.02
C ASP A 256 9.52 -11.60 26.15
N ALA A 257 8.93 -10.77 25.27
CA ALA A 257 7.81 -11.15 24.41
C ALA A 257 8.04 -12.42 23.57
N TRP A 258 9.29 -12.73 23.23
CA TRP A 258 9.67 -13.97 22.53
C TRP A 258 9.34 -15.25 23.34
N ILE A 259 9.43 -15.21 24.68
CA ILE A 259 9.05 -16.33 25.57
C ILE A 259 7.55 -16.58 25.45
N ARG A 260 6.77 -15.51 25.58
CA ARG A 260 5.31 -15.53 25.41
C ARG A 260 4.91 -16.04 24.03
N THR A 261 5.59 -15.64 22.95
CA THR A 261 5.34 -16.15 21.59
C THR A 261 5.59 -17.66 21.49
N ILE A 262 6.69 -18.18 22.03
CA ILE A 262 6.98 -19.63 22.05
C ILE A 262 5.95 -20.37 22.91
N ALA A 263 5.61 -19.84 24.09
CA ALA A 263 4.62 -20.42 24.99
C ALA A 263 3.21 -20.47 24.34
N ILE A 264 2.83 -19.43 23.59
CA ILE A 264 1.58 -19.38 22.82
C ILE A 264 1.63 -20.40 21.67
N ALA A 265 2.71 -20.45 20.89
CA ALA A 265 2.85 -21.41 19.78
C ALA A 265 2.78 -22.87 20.27
N PHE A 266 3.44 -23.17 21.40
CA PHE A 266 3.38 -24.48 22.03
C PHE A 266 2.01 -24.76 22.65
N ALA A 267 1.36 -23.77 23.29
CA ALA A 267 0.01 -23.92 23.84
C ALA A 267 -1.08 -24.07 22.77
N ALA A 268 -0.90 -23.49 21.57
CA ALA A 268 -1.76 -23.72 20.41
C ALA A 268 -1.63 -25.14 19.84
N THR A 269 -0.54 -25.86 20.17
CA THR A 269 -0.36 -27.27 19.75
C THR A 269 -1.41 -28.15 20.45
N GLY A 270 -2.33 -28.73 19.67
CA GLY A 270 -3.50 -29.46 20.20
C GLY A 270 -4.68 -28.56 20.63
N GLY A 271 -4.56 -27.26 20.41
CA GLY A 271 -5.62 -26.27 20.51
C GLY A 271 -6.57 -26.29 19.30
N THR A 272 -7.54 -25.37 19.27
CA THR A 272 -8.36 -25.17 18.07
C THR A 272 -7.48 -24.59 16.97
N SER A 273 -7.57 -25.09 15.75
CA SER A 273 -6.76 -24.59 14.63
C SER A 273 -7.66 -24.10 13.51
N PHE A 274 -7.46 -22.85 13.12
CA PHE A 274 -7.94 -22.21 11.89
C PHE A 274 -6.77 -21.93 10.94
N TYR A 275 -5.68 -22.71 11.03
CA TYR A 275 -4.50 -22.55 10.19
C TYR A 275 -4.89 -22.52 8.72
N ASN A 276 -4.52 -21.46 7.99
CA ASN A 276 -4.83 -21.28 6.58
C ASN A 276 -6.32 -21.50 6.24
N ALA A 277 -7.22 -21.14 7.17
CA ALA A 277 -8.67 -21.20 6.96
C ALA A 277 -9.17 -19.85 6.41
N ASP A 278 -10.16 -19.89 5.52
CA ASP A 278 -10.88 -18.70 5.10
C ASP A 278 -11.94 -18.34 6.15
N LEU A 279 -11.69 -17.29 6.94
CA LEU A 279 -12.61 -16.72 7.93
C LEU A 279 -13.31 -15.45 7.42
N THR A 280 -13.36 -15.24 6.10
CA THR A 280 -13.98 -14.04 5.51
C THR A 280 -15.42 -13.86 5.98
N ASP A 281 -15.79 -12.68 6.47
CA ASP A 281 -17.10 -12.37 7.07
C ASP A 281 -17.52 -13.26 8.28
N ALA A 282 -16.61 -14.07 8.84
CA ALA A 282 -16.91 -14.90 10.01
C ALA A 282 -17.11 -14.03 11.28
N ASN A 283 -17.90 -14.52 12.23
CA ASN A 283 -18.25 -13.77 13.44
C ASN A 283 -17.81 -14.51 14.71
N PHE A 284 -16.91 -13.92 15.49
CA PHE A 284 -16.43 -14.45 16.76
C PHE A 284 -16.94 -13.68 17.98
N THR A 285 -18.03 -12.89 17.89
CA THR A 285 -18.47 -12.02 19.00
C THR A 285 -18.60 -12.78 20.33
N GLY A 286 -17.88 -12.34 21.38
CA GLY A 286 -17.87 -13.00 22.69
C GLY A 286 -17.16 -14.37 22.77
N ALA A 287 -16.56 -14.87 21.68
CA ALA A 287 -15.91 -16.17 21.64
C ALA A 287 -14.63 -16.20 22.49
N THR A 288 -14.36 -17.34 23.14
CA THR A 288 -13.10 -17.56 23.85
C THR A 288 -12.06 -18.20 22.94
N LEU A 289 -10.97 -17.49 22.64
CA LEU A 289 -10.00 -17.84 21.59
C LEU A 289 -8.59 -18.19 22.09
N LYS A 290 -8.37 -18.30 23.41
CA LYS A 290 -7.09 -18.73 23.99
C LYS A 290 -6.52 -20.00 23.32
N SER A 291 -5.22 -20.10 23.15
CA SER A 291 -4.55 -21.30 22.60
C SER A 291 -5.16 -21.77 21.26
N THR A 292 -5.53 -20.81 20.40
CA THR A 292 -6.05 -21.07 19.06
C THR A 292 -4.98 -20.69 18.03
N ASP A 293 -4.82 -21.51 16.99
CA ASP A 293 -3.95 -21.19 15.86
C ASP A 293 -4.74 -20.44 14.77
N LEU A 294 -4.33 -19.21 14.45
CA LEU A 294 -4.88 -18.34 13.40
C LEU A 294 -3.85 -18.03 12.30
N THR A 295 -2.69 -18.70 12.31
CA THR A 295 -1.64 -18.43 11.32
C THR A 295 -2.09 -18.74 9.90
N GLU A 296 -1.73 -17.85 8.96
CA GLU A 296 -2.11 -17.90 7.54
C GLU A 296 -3.63 -17.82 7.28
N ALA A 297 -4.48 -17.59 8.29
CA ALA A 297 -5.92 -17.47 8.09
C ALA A 297 -6.30 -16.15 7.39
N THR A 298 -7.22 -16.20 6.43
CA THR A 298 -7.81 -15.01 5.80
C THR A 298 -8.83 -14.39 6.76
N LEU A 299 -8.58 -13.17 7.24
CA LEU A 299 -9.39 -12.51 8.28
C LEU A 299 -10.28 -11.37 7.74
N THR A 300 -10.50 -11.32 6.42
CA THR A 300 -11.23 -10.23 5.75
C THR A 300 -12.65 -10.09 6.30
N ARG A 301 -12.96 -8.92 6.85
CA ARG A 301 -14.21 -8.56 7.54
C ARG A 301 -14.60 -9.50 8.69
N THR A 302 -13.68 -10.30 9.23
CA THR A 302 -13.95 -11.13 10.41
C THR A 302 -14.24 -10.25 11.64
N CYS A 303 -15.35 -10.49 12.33
CA CYS A 303 -15.76 -9.72 13.52
C CYS A 303 -15.16 -10.31 14.81
N TRP A 304 -14.36 -9.53 15.53
CA TRP A 304 -13.66 -9.93 16.77
C TRP A 304 -14.20 -9.28 18.05
N ARG A 305 -15.31 -8.54 17.96
CA ARG A 305 -15.92 -7.78 19.08
C ARG A 305 -16.08 -8.63 20.34
N ASP A 306 -15.71 -8.08 21.50
CA ASP A 306 -15.83 -8.73 22.80
C ASP A 306 -15.15 -10.12 22.93
N THR A 307 -14.23 -10.48 22.02
CA THR A 307 -13.56 -11.79 22.08
C THR A 307 -12.67 -11.92 23.33
N ILE A 308 -12.71 -13.10 23.92
CA ILE A 308 -12.09 -13.38 25.22
C ILE A 308 -10.78 -14.14 25.00
N LYS A 309 -9.68 -13.55 25.49
CA LYS A 309 -8.33 -14.11 25.46
C LYS A 309 -7.74 -14.30 24.04
N LEU A 310 -8.02 -13.36 23.13
CA LEU A 310 -7.45 -13.34 21.77
C LEU A 310 -5.94 -13.02 21.79
N ASP A 311 -5.45 -12.32 22.83
CA ASP A 311 -4.03 -12.15 23.17
C ASP A 311 -3.27 -13.47 23.41
N GLN A 312 -4.01 -14.57 23.63
CA GLN A 312 -3.46 -15.91 23.87
C GLN A 312 -3.64 -16.85 22.67
N ALA A 313 -4.13 -16.34 21.53
CA ALA A 313 -4.08 -17.02 20.25
C ALA A 313 -2.71 -16.80 19.57
N LYS A 314 -2.40 -17.63 18.56
CA LYS A 314 -1.21 -17.51 17.71
C LYS A 314 -1.64 -16.81 16.41
N PRO A 315 -1.45 -15.48 16.26
CA PRO A 315 -1.97 -14.72 15.12
C PRO A 315 -1.14 -14.90 13.84
N GLY A 316 0.15 -15.24 13.95
CA GLY A 316 1.06 -15.31 12.80
C GLY A 316 1.32 -13.93 12.23
N GLU A 317 1.25 -13.80 10.91
CA GLU A 317 1.43 -12.55 10.16
C GLU A 317 0.09 -11.86 9.82
N THR A 318 -1.02 -12.31 10.42
CA THR A 318 -2.34 -11.66 10.24
C THR A 318 -2.41 -10.30 10.94
N ILE A 319 -3.41 -9.47 10.61
CA ILE A 319 -3.66 -8.16 11.25
C ILE A 319 -3.79 -8.24 12.79
N LEU A 320 -4.09 -9.42 13.36
CA LEU A 320 -4.14 -9.65 14.80
C LEU A 320 -2.75 -9.76 15.48
N ALA A 321 -1.65 -9.72 14.72
CA ALA A 321 -0.30 -9.70 15.26
C ALA A 321 -0.02 -8.39 15.99
N ASP A 322 -0.40 -7.27 15.37
CA ASP A 322 -0.36 -5.95 15.99
C ASP A 322 -1.32 -5.90 17.18
N THR A 323 -0.84 -5.33 18.29
CA THR A 323 -1.60 -5.31 19.56
C THR A 323 -2.62 -4.18 19.60
N ALA A 324 -2.33 -3.02 19.00
CA ALA A 324 -3.27 -1.91 18.90
C ALA A 324 -4.39 -2.22 17.91
N VAL A 325 -4.08 -2.85 16.77
CA VAL A 325 -5.09 -3.36 15.82
C VAL A 325 -5.97 -4.42 16.47
N ARG A 326 -5.37 -5.39 17.18
CA ARG A 326 -6.12 -6.41 17.92
C ARG A 326 -7.05 -5.80 18.98
N GLU A 327 -6.61 -4.79 19.73
CA GLU A 327 -7.44 -4.09 20.72
C GLU A 327 -8.59 -3.30 20.07
N LEU A 328 -8.32 -2.61 18.96
CA LEU A 328 -9.34 -1.92 18.16
C LEU A 328 -10.44 -2.87 17.65
N LEU A 329 -10.06 -4.02 17.11
CA LEU A 329 -10.99 -5.03 16.58
C LEU A 329 -11.84 -5.71 17.67
N ILE A 330 -11.34 -5.79 18.91
CA ILE A 330 -12.06 -6.35 20.06
C ILE A 330 -13.03 -5.33 20.66
N THR A 331 -12.57 -4.09 20.84
CA THR A 331 -13.31 -3.06 21.60
C THR A 331 -14.17 -2.16 20.72
N SER A 332 -13.90 -2.12 19.41
CA SER A 332 -14.41 -1.09 18.49
C SER A 332 -14.14 0.34 18.95
N ASN A 333 -13.08 0.56 19.74
CA ASN A 333 -12.69 1.87 20.26
C ASN A 333 -11.21 2.18 19.96
N GLY A 334 -10.98 3.12 19.06
CA GLY A 334 -9.69 3.72 18.73
C GLY A 334 -9.65 5.24 18.96
N TYR A 335 -10.51 5.77 19.83
CA TYR A 335 -10.57 7.20 20.15
C TYR A 335 -9.18 7.75 20.48
N ASN A 336 -8.72 8.75 19.70
CA ASN A 336 -7.44 9.43 19.91
C ASN A 336 -6.21 8.48 19.98
N ASN A 337 -6.28 7.30 19.36
CA ASN A 337 -5.17 6.36 19.26
C ASN A 337 -4.36 6.57 17.97
N ASN A 338 -3.11 6.09 17.97
CA ASN A 338 -2.25 6.10 16.79
C ASN A 338 -2.22 4.72 16.11
N TYR A 339 -2.59 4.69 14.83
CA TYR A 339 -2.57 3.57 13.91
C TYR A 339 -1.78 3.93 12.62
N SER A 340 -0.92 4.95 12.68
CA SER A 340 -0.11 5.39 11.55
C SER A 340 0.76 4.26 11.00
N ASN A 341 0.77 4.05 9.67
CA ASN A 341 1.54 3.00 9.00
C ASN A 341 1.21 1.57 9.49
N THR A 342 -0.04 1.32 9.92
CA THR A 342 -0.52 -0.01 10.30
C THR A 342 -1.25 -0.72 9.16
N ASN A 343 -1.22 -2.05 9.17
CA ASN A 343 -2.02 -2.88 8.28
C ASN A 343 -3.37 -3.21 8.94
N LEU A 344 -4.43 -2.62 8.40
CA LEU A 344 -5.84 -2.81 8.73
C LEU A 344 -6.62 -3.37 7.52
N ARG A 345 -5.93 -3.98 6.53
CA ARG A 345 -6.55 -4.50 5.31
C ARG A 345 -7.61 -5.53 5.66
N GLY A 346 -8.81 -5.34 5.13
CA GLY A 346 -9.95 -6.20 5.43
C GLY A 346 -10.41 -6.14 6.90
N ALA A 347 -10.06 -5.12 7.68
CA ALA A 347 -10.52 -5.02 9.06
C ALA A 347 -12.05 -4.87 9.16
N ASN A 348 -12.68 -5.53 10.14
CA ASN A 348 -14.08 -5.25 10.50
C ASN A 348 -14.12 -4.17 11.58
N LEU A 349 -14.33 -2.93 11.14
CA LEU A 349 -14.40 -1.72 11.95
C LEU A 349 -15.81 -1.10 11.90
N LYS A 350 -16.83 -1.91 11.56
CA LYS A 350 -18.23 -1.48 11.59
C LYS A 350 -18.54 -0.85 12.96
N GLY A 351 -19.17 0.32 12.98
CA GLY A 351 -19.54 1.06 14.19
C GLY A 351 -18.38 1.37 15.13
N ALA A 352 -17.13 1.42 14.65
CA ALA A 352 -15.98 1.72 15.49
C ALA A 352 -15.90 3.23 15.79
N ASN A 353 -15.51 3.56 17.03
CA ASN A 353 -15.16 4.92 17.41
C ASN A 353 -13.69 5.18 17.08
N LEU A 354 -13.42 5.83 15.96
CA LEU A 354 -12.11 6.27 15.48
C LEU A 354 -11.97 7.81 15.54
N ASN A 355 -12.79 8.48 16.35
CA ASN A 355 -12.74 9.94 16.52
C ASN A 355 -11.34 10.37 16.99
N LYS A 356 -10.72 11.30 16.26
CA LYS A 356 -9.30 11.73 16.42
C LYS A 356 -8.24 10.63 16.27
N ALA A 357 -8.57 9.48 15.70
CA ALA A 357 -7.56 8.45 15.42
C ALA A 357 -6.57 8.94 14.34
N ASN A 358 -5.30 8.63 14.51
CA ASN A 358 -4.30 8.83 13.46
C ASN A 358 -4.18 7.56 12.63
N LEU A 359 -4.64 7.60 11.38
CA LEU A 359 -4.59 6.54 10.37
C LEU A 359 -3.64 6.92 9.21
N LYS A 360 -2.73 7.89 9.41
CA LYS A 360 -1.78 8.33 8.37
C LYS A 360 -0.98 7.16 7.82
N LEU A 361 -0.91 7.01 6.50
CA LEU A 361 -0.24 5.89 5.81
C LEU A 361 -0.77 4.48 6.19
N ALA A 362 -1.94 4.35 6.83
CA ALA A 362 -2.51 3.03 7.14
C ALA A 362 -3.12 2.38 5.89
N ASP A 363 -2.99 1.05 5.76
CA ASP A 363 -3.75 0.28 4.77
C ASP A 363 -5.09 -0.16 5.38
N ILE A 364 -6.18 0.51 5.02
CA ILE A 364 -7.57 0.15 5.37
C ILE A 364 -8.33 -0.42 4.16
N SER A 365 -7.63 -0.86 3.11
CA SER A 365 -8.24 -1.40 1.89
C SER A 365 -9.11 -2.64 2.21
N GLU A 366 -10.21 -2.84 1.50
CA GLU A 366 -11.21 -3.90 1.74
C GLU A 366 -11.87 -3.91 3.15
N ALA A 367 -11.55 -2.95 4.03
CA ALA A 367 -12.12 -2.88 5.37
C ALA A 367 -13.59 -2.42 5.35
N THR A 368 -14.33 -2.76 6.41
CA THR A 368 -15.69 -2.24 6.63
C THR A 368 -15.66 -1.25 7.77
N LEU A 369 -15.92 0.02 7.47
CA LEU A 369 -16.12 1.15 8.37
C LEU A 369 -17.59 1.64 8.35
N GLU A 370 -18.54 0.75 7.99
CA GLU A 370 -19.97 1.04 8.05
C GLU A 370 -20.37 1.57 9.44
N ASP A 371 -21.15 2.64 9.54
CA ASP A 371 -21.52 3.32 10.81
C ASP A 371 -20.33 3.84 11.67
N ALA A 372 -19.08 3.85 11.19
CA ALA A 372 -17.92 4.22 12.01
C ALA A 372 -17.78 5.74 12.21
N ASN A 373 -17.39 6.18 13.41
CA ASN A 373 -17.07 7.59 13.68
C ASN A 373 -15.59 7.86 13.37
N LEU A 374 -15.31 8.58 12.28
CA LEU A 374 -13.99 9.05 11.85
C LEU A 374 -13.83 10.58 12.04
N GLU A 375 -14.70 11.22 12.83
CA GLU A 375 -14.63 12.67 13.03
C GLU A 375 -13.27 13.08 13.58
N TRP A 376 -12.67 14.11 12.99
CA TRP A 376 -11.32 14.59 13.32
C TRP A 376 -10.18 13.55 13.16
N ALA A 377 -10.43 12.41 12.53
CA ALA A 377 -9.38 11.43 12.21
C ALA A 377 -8.41 11.97 11.15
N ILE A 378 -7.17 11.51 11.17
CA ILE A 378 -6.15 11.82 10.17
C ILE A 378 -6.02 10.62 9.25
N LEU A 379 -6.48 10.73 7.99
CA LEU A 379 -6.36 9.70 6.96
C LEU A 379 -5.35 10.11 5.86
N THR A 380 -4.42 11.01 6.18
CA THR A 380 -3.38 11.48 5.26
C THR A 380 -2.61 10.30 4.64
N GLU A 381 -2.56 10.22 3.32
CA GLU A 381 -1.89 9.14 2.56
C GLU A 381 -2.42 7.71 2.85
N ALA A 382 -3.56 7.56 3.54
CA ALA A 382 -4.14 6.25 3.86
C ALA A 382 -4.65 5.53 2.60
N GLN A 383 -4.49 4.21 2.55
CA GLN A 383 -4.99 3.37 1.44
C GLN A 383 -6.38 2.84 1.78
N ALA A 384 -7.40 3.29 1.04
CA ALA A 384 -8.82 3.04 1.31
C ALA A 384 -9.57 2.48 0.08
N VAL A 385 -8.84 1.73 -0.75
CA VAL A 385 -9.35 1.02 -1.94
C VAL A 385 -10.30 -0.11 -1.52
N GLY A 386 -11.50 -0.17 -2.08
CA GLY A 386 -12.49 -1.21 -1.72
C GLY A 386 -13.05 -1.11 -0.30
N THR A 387 -12.79 -0.01 0.40
CA THR A 387 -13.25 0.22 1.77
C THR A 387 -14.73 0.64 1.79
N ASP A 388 -15.52 0.05 2.70
CA ASP A 388 -16.93 0.41 2.89
C ASP A 388 -17.10 1.43 4.01
N PHE A 389 -17.39 2.69 3.66
CA PHE A 389 -17.65 3.78 4.60
C PHE A 389 -19.16 4.08 4.76
N THR A 390 -20.06 3.16 4.38
CA THR A 390 -21.50 3.44 4.38
C THR A 390 -22.01 3.93 5.75
N HIS A 391 -22.68 5.09 5.80
CA HIS A 391 -23.10 5.76 7.06
C HIS A 391 -21.97 6.19 8.02
N ALA A 392 -20.70 6.25 7.58
CA ALA A 392 -19.61 6.74 8.41
C ALA A 392 -19.67 8.26 8.63
N TYR A 393 -19.11 8.72 9.76
CA TYR A 393 -19.05 10.13 10.15
C TYR A 393 -17.66 10.72 9.88
N PHE A 394 -17.55 11.72 9.02
CA PHE A 394 -16.27 12.28 8.54
C PHE A 394 -15.99 13.73 8.99
N THR A 395 -16.87 14.35 9.78
CA THR A 395 -16.74 15.78 10.14
C THR A 395 -15.39 16.11 10.79
N GLY A 396 -14.64 17.01 10.15
CA GLY A 396 -13.31 17.46 10.59
C GLY A 396 -12.16 16.49 10.29
N ALA A 397 -12.40 15.37 9.61
CA ALA A 397 -11.35 14.44 9.19
C ALA A 397 -10.40 15.09 8.17
N CYS A 398 -9.14 14.64 8.14
CA CYS A 398 -8.15 15.06 7.16
C CYS A 398 -7.94 13.96 6.11
N LEU A 399 -8.15 14.29 4.83
CA LEU A 399 -8.14 13.37 3.68
C LEU A 399 -7.02 13.68 2.68
N GLU A 400 -5.98 14.40 3.10
CA GLU A 400 -4.83 14.75 2.27
C GLU A 400 -4.22 13.52 1.59
N ALA A 401 -4.24 13.47 0.26
CA ALA A 401 -3.69 12.37 -0.54
C ALA A 401 -4.19 10.96 -0.14
N TRP A 402 -5.36 10.82 0.49
CA TRP A 402 -5.95 9.49 0.72
C TRP A 402 -6.25 8.79 -0.62
N ASN A 403 -6.00 7.49 -0.70
CA ASN A 403 -6.17 6.72 -1.93
C ASN A 403 -7.51 5.97 -1.90
N ILE A 404 -8.40 6.29 -2.84
CA ILE A 404 -9.72 5.70 -3.02
C ILE A 404 -9.93 5.38 -4.50
N ASP A 405 -10.75 4.36 -4.80
CA ASP A 405 -11.11 4.00 -6.17
C ASP A 405 -12.63 3.79 -6.31
N SER A 406 -13.11 3.32 -7.46
CA SER A 406 -14.56 3.08 -7.63
C SER A 406 -15.10 1.90 -6.81
N THR A 407 -14.24 1.08 -6.21
CA THR A 407 -14.67 0.01 -5.30
C THR A 407 -14.86 0.53 -3.87
N THR A 408 -14.32 1.71 -3.53
CA THR A 408 -14.58 2.41 -2.27
C THR A 408 -16.04 2.90 -2.19
N ARG A 409 -16.78 2.49 -1.15
CA ARG A 409 -18.20 2.85 -0.99
C ARG A 409 -18.39 4.04 -0.05
N LEU A 410 -18.78 5.19 -0.61
CA LEU A 410 -19.06 6.45 0.10
C LEU A 410 -20.57 6.72 0.24
N THR A 411 -21.38 5.71 0.53
CA THR A 411 -22.85 5.83 0.57
C THR A 411 -23.33 6.47 1.87
N ASN A 412 -24.18 7.52 1.78
CA ASN A 412 -24.81 8.19 2.92
C ASN A 412 -23.82 8.66 4.00
N ILE A 413 -22.69 9.26 3.62
CA ILE A 413 -21.71 9.82 4.56
C ILE A 413 -22.32 11.00 5.33
N ASP A 414 -22.16 11.00 6.66
CA ASP A 414 -22.43 12.18 7.49
C ASP A 414 -21.15 13.00 7.63
N CYS A 415 -21.09 14.12 6.93
CA CYS A 415 -19.93 14.99 6.92
C CYS A 415 -20.37 16.43 6.75
N ARG A 416 -20.01 17.30 7.70
CA ARG A 416 -20.20 18.75 7.58
C ARG A 416 -19.07 19.41 6.81
N PHE A 417 -17.83 18.96 7.03
CA PHE A 417 -16.63 19.41 6.33
C PHE A 417 -15.46 18.45 6.57
N VAL A 418 -14.45 18.51 5.71
CA VAL A 418 -13.14 17.83 5.86
C VAL A 418 -11.99 18.84 5.68
N TYR A 419 -10.77 18.39 5.92
CA TYR A 419 -9.53 19.09 5.56
C TYR A 419 -8.80 18.31 4.46
N LEU A 420 -8.27 19.01 3.46
CA LEU A 420 -7.48 18.41 2.37
C LEU A 420 -5.96 18.55 2.58
N LEU A 421 -5.54 19.28 3.64
CA LEU A 421 -4.14 19.48 4.01
C LEU A 421 -3.96 19.27 5.54
N GLU A 422 -3.05 18.37 5.94
CA GLU A 422 -2.77 18.07 7.36
C GLU A 422 -2.11 19.26 8.03
N ASN A 423 -1.06 19.79 7.40
CA ASN A 423 -0.17 20.84 7.91
C ASN A 423 -0.30 22.11 7.03
N PRO A 424 -0.77 23.25 7.58
CA PRO A 424 -0.95 24.47 6.80
C PRO A 424 0.40 25.04 6.32
N GLU A 425 0.38 25.84 5.25
CA GLU A 425 1.58 26.52 4.75
C GLU A 425 2.21 27.41 5.84
N PRO A 426 3.56 27.50 5.92
CA PRO A 426 4.26 28.29 6.93
C PRO A 426 3.79 29.75 6.98
N GLY A 427 3.17 30.14 8.11
CA GLY A 427 2.62 31.49 8.31
C GLY A 427 1.11 31.61 8.04
N THR A 428 0.43 30.52 7.66
CA THR A 428 -1.02 30.46 7.49
C THR A 428 -1.67 29.50 8.51
N ASP A 429 -3.00 29.55 8.64
CA ASP A 429 -3.81 28.53 9.31
C ASP A 429 -4.62 27.68 8.31
N ASN A 430 -4.39 27.85 7.00
CA ASN A 430 -5.17 27.23 5.95
C ASN A 430 -4.84 25.74 5.81
N ARG A 431 -5.75 24.89 6.27
CA ARG A 431 -5.70 23.42 6.16
C ARG A 431 -6.58 22.88 5.02
N GLU A 432 -6.89 23.72 4.04
CA GLU A 432 -7.78 23.43 2.91
C GLU A 432 -9.11 22.79 3.37
N ARG A 433 -9.87 23.53 4.18
CA ARG A 433 -11.20 23.10 4.60
C ARG A 433 -12.11 22.96 3.37
N CYS A 434 -12.76 21.81 3.23
CA CYS A 434 -13.77 21.57 2.20
C CYS A 434 -15.14 21.26 2.85
N PRO A 435 -16.22 22.00 2.54
CA PRO A 435 -16.23 23.22 1.73
C PRO A 435 -15.45 24.36 2.42
N SER A 436 -14.99 25.34 1.65
CA SER A 436 -14.19 26.48 2.18
C SER A 436 -14.97 27.35 3.17
N SER A 437 -16.30 27.35 3.08
CA SER A 437 -17.20 27.94 4.07
C SER A 437 -18.52 27.15 4.12
N GLY A 438 -19.31 27.33 5.18
CA GLY A 438 -20.56 26.57 5.38
C GLY A 438 -20.32 25.09 5.70
N ASP A 439 -21.35 24.28 5.55
CA ASP A 439 -21.29 22.82 5.71
C ASP A 439 -21.86 22.14 4.45
N PHE A 440 -21.33 20.97 4.10
CA PHE A 440 -21.90 20.13 3.04
C PHE A 440 -23.38 19.84 3.32
N GLN A 441 -24.19 19.90 2.27
CA GLN A 441 -25.56 19.40 2.29
C GLN A 441 -25.57 17.87 2.15
N PRO A 442 -26.66 17.17 2.57
CA PRO A 442 -26.75 15.72 2.48
C PRO A 442 -26.44 15.19 1.07
N GLY A 443 -25.40 14.37 0.96
CA GLY A 443 -24.92 13.77 -0.30
C GLY A 443 -23.90 14.60 -1.09
N GLU A 444 -23.62 15.87 -0.76
CA GLU A 444 -22.61 16.67 -1.47
C GLU A 444 -21.20 16.11 -1.31
N PHE A 445 -20.84 15.63 -0.11
CA PHE A 445 -19.54 14.97 0.14
C PHE A 445 -19.37 13.75 -0.79
N THR A 446 -20.37 12.87 -0.83
CA THR A 446 -20.37 11.69 -1.69
C THR A 446 -20.22 12.10 -3.15
N LYS A 447 -21.00 13.10 -3.60
CA LYS A 447 -20.96 13.58 -4.98
C LYS A 447 -19.58 14.13 -5.35
N LEU A 448 -18.96 14.95 -4.50
CA LEU A 448 -17.63 15.53 -4.73
C LEU A 448 -16.58 14.45 -5.00
N PHE A 449 -16.48 13.45 -4.12
CA PHE A 449 -15.50 12.38 -4.30
C PHE A 449 -15.91 11.40 -5.41
N GLN A 450 -17.21 11.16 -5.62
CA GLN A 450 -17.69 10.29 -6.70
C GLN A 450 -17.48 10.90 -8.10
N GLU A 451 -17.51 12.23 -8.24
CA GLU A 451 -17.12 12.93 -9.48
C GLU A 451 -15.63 12.73 -9.80
N VAL A 452 -14.74 12.77 -8.79
CA VAL A 452 -13.30 12.50 -8.96
C VAL A 452 -13.04 11.01 -9.20
N LEU A 453 -13.79 10.12 -8.55
CA LEU A 453 -13.65 8.68 -8.75
C LEU A 453 -14.11 8.24 -10.15
N ASN A 454 -15.11 8.88 -10.73
CA ASN A 454 -15.71 8.47 -12.00
C ASN A 454 -15.02 9.10 -13.23
N THR A 455 -13.79 9.61 -13.12
CA THR A 455 -13.01 10.08 -14.28
C THR A 455 -11.84 9.17 -14.62
N VAL A 456 -11.49 9.18 -15.90
CA VAL A 456 -10.19 8.75 -16.43
C VAL A 456 -9.52 9.99 -17.03
N ASP A 457 -8.41 10.40 -16.42
CA ASP A 457 -7.61 11.52 -16.90
C ASP A 457 -6.69 11.03 -18.03
N ILE A 458 -6.88 11.57 -19.24
CA ILE A 458 -6.01 11.34 -20.40
C ILE A 458 -5.11 12.57 -20.55
N ILE A 459 -3.79 12.39 -20.41
CA ILE A 459 -2.81 13.47 -20.37
C ILE A 459 -2.00 13.49 -21.68
N PHE A 460 -1.97 14.65 -22.33
CA PHE A 460 -1.21 14.89 -23.56
C PHE A 460 -0.14 15.94 -23.27
N GLN A 461 1.13 15.64 -23.56
CA GLN A 461 2.25 16.52 -23.19
C GLN A 461 2.65 17.55 -24.26
N ASN A 462 2.22 17.35 -25.52
CA ASN A 462 2.65 18.15 -26.68
C ASN A 462 1.43 18.64 -27.50
N GLY A 463 0.38 19.11 -26.83
CA GLY A 463 -0.92 19.38 -27.46
C GLY A 463 -1.66 18.12 -27.92
N ILE A 464 -2.76 18.29 -28.64
CA ILE A 464 -3.66 17.20 -29.07
C ILE A 464 -4.01 17.33 -30.55
N ASP A 465 -3.82 16.26 -31.32
CA ASP A 465 -4.43 16.12 -32.64
C ASP A 465 -5.89 15.69 -32.46
N TRP A 466 -6.84 16.61 -32.64
CA TRP A 466 -8.25 16.30 -32.42
C TRP A 466 -8.83 15.27 -33.40
N LYS A 467 -8.20 15.07 -34.57
CA LYS A 467 -8.65 14.09 -35.56
C LYS A 467 -8.27 12.68 -35.10
N ALA A 468 -7.06 12.51 -34.59
CA ALA A 468 -6.60 11.31 -33.92
C ALA A 468 -7.42 11.04 -32.64
N PHE A 469 -7.62 12.07 -31.81
CA PHE A 469 -8.42 11.99 -30.58
C PHE A 469 -9.86 11.54 -30.83
N VAL A 470 -10.60 12.20 -31.73
CA VAL A 470 -12.00 11.86 -32.01
C VAL A 470 -12.12 10.46 -32.63
N THR A 471 -11.12 10.04 -33.41
CA THR A 471 -11.06 8.67 -33.95
C THR A 471 -10.83 7.65 -32.84
N ALA A 472 -9.87 7.91 -31.94
CA ALA A 472 -9.58 7.06 -30.79
C ALA A 472 -10.77 6.97 -29.81
N PHE A 473 -11.34 8.11 -29.41
CA PHE A 473 -12.50 8.18 -28.53
C PHE A 473 -13.70 7.40 -29.08
N LYS A 474 -14.02 7.56 -30.37
CA LYS A 474 -15.07 6.77 -31.04
C LYS A 474 -14.74 5.28 -31.04
N LYS A 475 -13.47 4.89 -31.26
CA LYS A 475 -13.05 3.49 -31.28
C LYS A 475 -13.12 2.86 -29.89
N VAL A 476 -12.63 3.52 -28.84
CA VAL A 476 -12.76 3.07 -27.44
C VAL A 476 -14.23 2.94 -27.03
N GLN A 477 -15.10 3.88 -27.45
CA GLN A 477 -16.54 3.81 -27.19
C GLN A 477 -17.23 2.63 -27.91
N VAL A 478 -16.73 2.20 -29.07
CA VAL A 478 -17.22 0.99 -29.77
C VAL A 478 -16.58 -0.29 -29.22
N GLU A 479 -15.34 -0.26 -28.76
CA GLU A 479 -14.64 -1.42 -28.17
C GLU A 479 -15.10 -1.72 -26.72
N ASN A 480 -15.90 -0.83 -26.13
CA ASN A 480 -16.49 -0.94 -24.81
C ASN A 480 -18.00 -0.62 -24.87
N GLU A 481 -18.77 -1.37 -25.68
CA GLU A 481 -20.19 -1.08 -26.01
C GLU A 481 -21.13 -0.89 -24.80
N ASP A 482 -20.82 -1.50 -23.65
CA ASP A 482 -21.59 -1.39 -22.40
C ASP A 482 -21.20 -0.16 -21.54
N THR A 483 -20.20 0.62 -21.94
CA THR A 483 -19.59 1.69 -21.14
C THR A 483 -19.92 3.08 -21.71
N GLU A 484 -20.78 3.82 -21.02
CA GLU A 484 -21.12 5.20 -21.41
C GLU A 484 -19.97 6.17 -21.09
N LEU A 485 -19.12 6.45 -22.08
CA LEU A 485 -18.02 7.41 -22.02
C LEU A 485 -18.48 8.80 -22.47
N ASP A 486 -18.23 9.83 -21.64
CA ASP A 486 -18.45 11.25 -22.00
C ASP A 486 -17.26 12.14 -21.57
N ILE A 487 -17.09 13.28 -22.23
CA ILE A 487 -16.01 14.23 -21.95
C ILE A 487 -16.50 15.25 -20.92
N GLN A 488 -16.03 15.09 -19.67
CA GLN A 488 -16.41 15.94 -18.54
C GLN A 488 -15.72 17.30 -18.63
N SER A 489 -14.40 17.33 -18.84
CA SER A 489 -13.62 18.57 -19.00
C SER A 489 -12.41 18.40 -19.91
N ILE A 490 -11.93 19.52 -20.44
CA ILE A 490 -10.63 19.66 -21.12
C ILE A 490 -9.91 20.80 -20.41
N GLU A 491 -8.77 20.50 -19.78
CA GLU A 491 -8.00 21.41 -18.95
C GLU A 491 -6.61 21.64 -19.58
N ASN A 492 -6.32 22.86 -20.02
CA ASN A 492 -4.95 23.27 -20.37
C ASN A 492 -4.18 23.56 -19.06
N LYS A 493 -3.02 22.93 -18.88
CA LYS A 493 -2.17 23.06 -17.68
C LYS A 493 -0.95 23.98 -17.89
N GLY A 494 -0.78 24.56 -19.08
CA GLY A 494 0.44 25.25 -19.49
C GLY A 494 1.45 24.32 -20.16
N ASP A 495 2.50 24.90 -20.75
CA ASP A 495 3.65 24.20 -21.34
C ASP A 495 3.29 23.08 -22.34
N GLY A 496 2.20 23.26 -23.12
CA GLY A 496 1.70 22.27 -24.07
C GLY A 496 0.94 21.09 -23.46
N VAL A 497 0.80 21.04 -22.13
CA VAL A 497 0.11 19.96 -21.43
C VAL A 497 -1.40 20.20 -21.41
N VAL A 498 -2.15 19.24 -21.97
CA VAL A 498 -3.62 19.24 -21.95
C VAL A 498 -4.12 17.95 -21.31
N VAL A 499 -5.04 18.06 -20.36
CA VAL A 499 -5.68 16.93 -19.67
C VAL A 499 -7.14 16.87 -20.10
N VAL A 500 -7.57 15.73 -20.64
CA VAL A 500 -8.98 15.46 -20.95
C VAL A 500 -9.53 14.48 -19.94
N LYS A 501 -10.54 14.92 -19.16
CA LYS A 501 -11.23 14.08 -18.18
C LYS A 501 -12.41 13.38 -18.82
N VAL A 502 -12.33 12.08 -18.94
CA VAL A 502 -13.40 11.23 -19.50
C VAL A 502 -14.19 10.64 -18.34
N SER A 503 -15.47 10.98 -18.25
CA SER A 503 -16.39 10.38 -17.29
C SER A 503 -16.65 8.92 -17.67
N VAL A 504 -16.64 8.02 -16.69
CA VAL A 504 -16.89 6.58 -16.84
C VAL A 504 -17.89 6.08 -15.79
N PRO A 505 -18.68 5.04 -16.08
CA PRO A 505 -19.52 4.36 -15.09
C PRO A 505 -18.68 3.82 -13.92
N PRO A 506 -19.21 3.75 -12.68
CA PRO A 506 -18.44 3.34 -11.50
C PRO A 506 -17.73 1.98 -11.65
N ASP A 507 -18.43 0.97 -12.17
CA ASP A 507 -17.93 -0.41 -12.30
C ASP A 507 -16.92 -0.60 -13.45
N THR A 508 -16.47 0.48 -14.11
CA THR A 508 -15.57 0.44 -15.26
C THR A 508 -14.12 0.22 -14.85
N ASN A 509 -13.41 -0.67 -15.55
CA ASN A 509 -11.96 -0.79 -15.43
C ASN A 509 -11.27 0.43 -16.09
N LYS A 510 -10.91 1.42 -15.27
CA LYS A 510 -10.28 2.68 -15.68
C LYS A 510 -8.91 2.50 -16.32
N GLU A 511 -8.09 1.58 -15.82
CA GLU A 511 -6.77 1.26 -16.40
C GLU A 511 -6.93 0.72 -17.82
N LYS A 512 -7.90 -0.16 -18.05
CA LYS A 512 -8.25 -0.64 -19.40
C LYS A 512 -8.69 0.52 -20.29
N ILE A 513 -9.61 1.39 -19.85
CA ILE A 513 -10.06 2.54 -20.66
C ILE A 513 -8.89 3.47 -21.00
N HIS A 514 -8.01 3.78 -20.04
CA HIS A 514 -6.82 4.60 -20.28
C HIS A 514 -5.84 3.95 -21.27
N SER A 515 -5.62 2.64 -21.14
CA SER A 515 -4.73 1.86 -22.02
C SER A 515 -5.30 1.73 -23.44
N ASP A 516 -6.58 1.38 -23.57
CA ASP A 516 -7.32 1.32 -24.84
C ASP A 516 -7.27 2.70 -25.54
N PHE A 517 -7.45 3.78 -24.78
CA PHE A 517 -7.40 5.14 -25.32
C PHE A 517 -6.02 5.50 -25.84
N THR A 518 -4.98 5.31 -25.03
CA THR A 518 -3.59 5.62 -25.39
C THR A 518 -3.17 4.85 -26.65
N GLN A 519 -3.46 3.55 -26.72
CA GLN A 519 -3.14 2.72 -27.89
C GLN A 519 -3.90 3.17 -29.15
N ASN A 520 -5.21 3.45 -29.02
CA ASN A 520 -6.02 3.89 -30.15
C ASN A 520 -5.65 5.29 -30.63
N TYR A 521 -5.22 6.18 -29.73
CA TYR A 521 -4.72 7.51 -30.08
C TYR A 521 -3.42 7.43 -30.88
N GLU A 522 -2.44 6.63 -30.45
CA GLU A 522 -1.21 6.43 -31.23
C GLU A 522 -1.46 5.87 -32.63
N LEU A 523 -2.39 4.91 -32.76
CA LEU A 523 -2.75 4.32 -34.05
C LEU A 523 -3.44 5.34 -34.96
N ALA A 524 -4.36 6.13 -34.40
CA ALA A 524 -5.06 7.16 -35.15
C ALA A 524 -4.10 8.30 -35.56
N LEU A 525 -3.18 8.71 -34.69
CA LEU A 525 -2.17 9.73 -34.97
C LEU A 525 -1.25 9.30 -36.12
N LYS A 526 -0.75 8.06 -36.12
CA LYS A 526 0.04 7.49 -37.23
C LYS A 526 -0.74 7.49 -38.55
N ALA A 527 -2.01 7.10 -38.53
CA ALA A 527 -2.85 7.11 -39.73
C ALA A 527 -3.13 8.54 -40.26
N VAL A 528 -3.26 9.53 -39.36
CA VAL A 528 -3.37 10.95 -39.73
C VAL A 528 -2.05 11.45 -40.34
N GLU A 529 -0.89 11.15 -39.74
CA GLU A 529 0.42 11.49 -40.29
C GLU A 529 0.68 10.87 -41.67
N GLU A 530 0.36 9.59 -41.86
CA GLU A 530 0.53 8.90 -43.15
C GLU A 530 -0.32 9.56 -44.23
N LYS A 531 -1.59 9.88 -43.92
CA LYS A 531 -2.47 10.61 -44.84
C LYS A 531 -1.93 12.00 -45.20
N TYR A 532 -1.29 12.70 -44.26
CA TYR A 532 -0.60 13.95 -44.55
C TYR A 532 0.65 13.76 -45.43
N LYS A 533 1.46 12.71 -45.18
CA LYS A 533 2.63 12.36 -46.01
C LYS A 533 2.21 12.00 -47.45
N GLU A 534 1.11 11.27 -47.63
CA GLU A 534 0.54 10.99 -48.95
C GLU A 534 0.02 12.25 -49.65
N LYS A 535 -0.70 13.12 -48.93
CA LYS A 535 -1.18 14.41 -49.46
C LYS A 535 -0.01 15.31 -49.88
N LEU A 536 1.07 15.34 -49.10
CA LEU A 536 2.29 16.08 -49.42
C LEU A 536 2.94 15.54 -50.70
N LYS A 537 3.12 14.22 -50.80
CA LYS A 537 3.68 13.55 -51.98
C LYS A 537 2.82 13.75 -53.23
N ALA A 538 1.49 13.76 -53.10
CA ALA A 538 0.58 14.09 -54.19
C ALA A 538 0.76 15.55 -54.66
N LYS A 539 0.96 16.49 -53.72
CA LYS A 539 1.26 17.89 -54.03
C LYS A 539 2.65 18.09 -54.65
N ASP A 540 3.67 17.34 -54.22
CA ASP A 540 4.99 17.36 -54.85
C ASP A 540 4.91 16.89 -56.31
N ASN A 541 4.16 15.81 -56.59
CA ASN A 541 3.93 15.34 -57.95
C ASN A 541 3.18 16.37 -58.81
N GLU A 542 2.20 17.08 -58.24
CA GLU A 542 1.47 18.16 -58.90
C GLU A 542 2.41 19.35 -59.24
N ILE A 543 3.32 19.71 -58.33
CA ILE A 543 4.37 20.71 -58.58
C ILE A 543 5.32 20.27 -59.71
N VAL A 544 5.67 18.99 -59.81
CA VAL A 544 6.49 18.46 -60.91
C VAL A 544 5.76 18.62 -62.25
N ILE A 545 4.47 18.26 -62.33
CA ILE A 545 3.67 18.42 -63.56
C ILE A 545 3.59 19.90 -63.98
N TYR A 546 3.38 20.82 -63.03
CA TYR A 546 3.40 22.26 -63.34
C TYR A 546 4.79 22.76 -63.80
N ARG A 547 5.88 22.18 -63.29
CA ARG A 547 7.25 22.48 -63.76
C ARG A 547 7.52 21.96 -65.17
N GLU A 548 7.01 20.78 -65.52
CA GLU A 548 7.11 20.24 -66.89
C GLU A 548 6.29 21.08 -67.87
N GLN A 549 5.03 21.41 -67.56
CA GLN A 549 4.19 22.26 -68.41
C GLN A 549 4.79 23.67 -68.63
N SER A 550 5.41 24.26 -67.60
CA SER A 550 6.09 25.56 -67.75
C SER A 550 7.41 25.44 -68.52
N ALA A 551 8.11 24.31 -68.47
CA ALA A 551 9.26 24.03 -69.32
C ALA A 551 8.86 23.87 -70.81
N GLU A 552 7.79 23.13 -71.11
CA GLU A 552 7.23 23.02 -72.46
C GLU A 552 6.80 24.40 -73.00
N LEU A 553 6.17 25.24 -72.18
CA LEU A 553 5.80 26.60 -72.56
C LEU A 553 7.02 27.45 -72.94
N ILE A 554 8.12 27.34 -72.20
CA ILE A 554 9.40 28.00 -72.53
C ILE A 554 9.99 27.45 -73.85
N GLU A 555 9.83 26.16 -74.13
CA GLU A 555 10.31 25.58 -75.38
C GLU A 555 9.45 26.01 -76.59
N ILE A 556 8.13 26.11 -76.44
CA ILE A 556 7.21 26.69 -77.43
C ILE A 556 7.57 28.16 -77.69
N ILE A 557 7.88 28.94 -76.65
CA ILE A 557 8.33 30.34 -76.79
C ILE A 557 9.65 30.40 -77.58
N LYS A 558 10.61 29.52 -77.31
CA LYS A 558 11.86 29.42 -78.10
C LYS A 558 11.61 29.02 -79.56
N LEU A 559 10.70 28.09 -79.81
CA LEU A 559 10.29 27.66 -81.15
C LEU A 559 9.61 28.79 -81.95
N HIS A 560 8.84 29.64 -81.30
CA HIS A 560 8.25 30.84 -81.91
C HIS A 560 9.25 31.99 -82.07
N ALA A 561 10.21 32.15 -81.16
CA ALA A 561 11.29 33.13 -81.30
C ALA A 561 12.25 32.83 -82.48
N ASN A 562 12.28 31.58 -82.97
CA ASN A 562 13.18 31.14 -84.04
C ASN A 562 12.57 31.13 -85.45
N LYS A 563 11.39 31.73 -85.65
CA LYS A 563 10.85 32.00 -87.00
C LYS A 563 11.43 33.33 -87.52
N PRO A 564 12.11 33.36 -88.68
CA PRO A 564 12.66 34.60 -89.20
C PRO A 564 11.56 35.55 -89.66
N ILE A 565 11.48 36.73 -89.04
CA ILE A 565 10.73 37.87 -89.57
C ILE A 565 11.50 38.39 -90.79
N GLN A 566 10.99 38.14 -91.99
CA GLN A 566 11.46 38.79 -93.20
C GLN A 566 10.41 39.77 -93.73
N ASN A 567 10.87 41.00 -93.92
CA ASN A 567 10.27 42.08 -94.71
C ASN A 567 8.88 42.61 -94.29
N LEU A 568 8.90 43.76 -93.63
CA LEU A 568 8.45 44.98 -94.32
C LEU A 568 9.19 46.21 -93.81
N ILE A 569 10.12 46.70 -94.63
CA ILE A 569 10.61 48.09 -94.58
C ILE A 569 9.62 48.89 -95.42
N GLU A 570 8.95 49.90 -94.85
CA GLU A 570 8.69 51.20 -95.51
C GLU A 570 7.88 52.18 -94.61
N VAL A 571 7.98 53.48 -94.95
CA VAL A 571 7.19 54.64 -94.47
C VAL A 571 7.37 55.04 -92.99
N THR A 572 8.35 55.87 -92.62
CA THR A 572 8.32 57.37 -92.56
C THR A 572 7.11 58.09 -91.92
N ALA A 573 7.48 58.94 -90.95
CA ALA A 573 6.91 60.26 -90.61
C ALA A 573 5.69 60.42 -89.67
N LYS A 574 5.85 61.43 -88.79
CA LYS A 574 4.95 62.05 -87.79
C LYS A 574 4.81 61.29 -86.46
N ALA A 575 5.12 61.86 -85.28
CA ALA A 575 4.67 63.14 -84.68
C ALA A 575 3.17 63.12 -84.34
N GLU A 576 2.68 63.50 -83.16
CA GLU A 576 3.26 64.13 -81.95
C GLU A 576 2.17 64.10 -80.82
N ILE A 577 2.43 64.63 -79.61
CA ILE A 577 1.46 64.91 -78.51
C ILE A 577 0.94 63.63 -77.79
N ASP A 578 1.09 63.39 -76.48
CA ASP A 578 1.71 64.09 -75.34
C ASP A 578 2.05 63.01 -74.25
N MET A 579 2.58 63.22 -73.03
CA MET A 579 2.80 64.42 -72.19
C MET A 579 4.02 64.24 -71.23
N SER A 580 4.03 64.97 -70.12
CA SER A 580 5.04 65.09 -69.04
C SER A 580 5.25 63.83 -68.17
N ASP A 581 6.45 63.48 -67.67
CA ASP A 581 7.45 64.28 -66.92
C ASP A 581 6.93 64.66 -65.50
N ASN A 582 7.67 64.63 -64.38
CA ASN A 582 9.13 64.62 -64.17
C ASN A 582 9.53 63.94 -62.84
N SER A 583 10.79 63.52 -62.73
CA SER A 583 11.45 63.09 -61.49
C SER A 583 12.31 64.21 -60.89
N GLN A 584 12.45 64.34 -59.56
CA GLN A 584 13.67 64.96 -58.98
C GLN A 584 13.97 64.62 -57.51
N THR A 585 15.09 63.89 -57.33
CA THR A 585 16.18 64.08 -56.33
C THR A 585 15.90 64.64 -54.92
N VAL A 586 16.42 63.95 -53.87
CA VAL A 586 17.04 64.56 -52.67
C VAL A 586 18.24 63.70 -52.18
N ASN A 587 19.23 64.36 -51.55
CA ASN A 587 20.58 63.86 -51.19
C ASN A 587 20.71 63.11 -49.84
N ILE A 588 21.86 62.44 -49.69
CA ILE A 588 22.43 61.87 -48.45
C ILE A 588 23.21 62.94 -47.65
N HIS A 589 23.14 62.92 -46.31
CA HIS A 589 24.12 63.39 -45.28
C HIS A 589 23.63 62.86 -43.90
N GLN A 590 24.40 62.76 -42.80
CA GLN A 590 25.74 62.21 -42.54
C GLN A 590 25.93 62.14 -40.99
N GLU A 591 26.41 61.02 -40.45
CA GLU A 591 26.95 60.83 -39.07
C GLU A 591 26.00 61.18 -37.87
N HIS A 592 26.17 60.71 -36.62
CA HIS A 592 27.36 60.34 -35.84
C HIS A 592 27.05 59.21 -34.82
N ALA A 593 28.07 58.49 -34.37
CA ALA A 593 27.96 57.49 -33.30
C ALA A 593 28.06 58.10 -31.90
N ASN A 594 27.54 57.40 -30.89
CA ASN A 594 28.22 57.24 -29.59
C ASN A 594 27.69 56.04 -28.79
N ASN A 595 28.50 55.56 -27.84
CA ASN A 595 28.46 54.20 -27.27
C ASN A 595 28.35 54.21 -25.73
N ALA A 596 28.09 53.03 -25.14
CA ALA A 596 28.17 52.65 -23.72
C ALA A 596 27.09 53.25 -22.78
N ASN A 597 26.40 52.46 -21.95
CA ASN A 597 27.00 51.57 -20.94
C ASN A 597 26.17 50.29 -20.64
N ALA A 598 26.78 49.35 -19.90
CA ALA A 598 26.30 47.98 -19.71
C ALA A 598 26.01 47.58 -18.25
N SER A 599 25.03 46.68 -18.07
CA SER A 599 24.92 45.61 -17.05
C SER A 599 23.60 44.85 -17.33
N VAL A 600 23.56 43.56 -17.65
CA VAL A 600 23.96 42.35 -16.89
C VAL A 600 23.28 42.27 -15.53
N ALA A 601 22.10 41.65 -15.48
CA ALA A 601 21.85 40.38 -14.77
C ALA A 601 20.35 40.00 -14.77
N THR A 602 20.08 38.79 -15.26
CA THR A 602 18.96 37.88 -14.94
C THR A 602 17.90 38.36 -13.92
N GLY A 603 16.66 38.46 -14.40
CA GLY A 603 15.46 38.46 -13.57
C GLY A 603 14.27 37.99 -14.42
N GLU A 604 13.72 36.82 -14.08
CA GLU A 604 12.45 36.34 -14.64
C GLU A 604 11.37 37.40 -14.40
N ASN A 605 10.59 37.75 -15.42
CA ASN A 605 9.43 38.60 -15.18
C ASN A 605 8.36 38.51 -16.27
N SER A 606 7.14 38.32 -15.79
CA SER A 606 5.88 38.80 -16.37
C SER A 606 5.65 38.59 -17.87
N ILE A 607 4.83 37.57 -18.17
CA ILE A 607 3.89 37.62 -19.28
C ILE A 607 3.10 38.93 -19.16
N GLN A 608 3.41 39.93 -20.00
CA GLN A 608 2.65 41.17 -20.04
C GLN A 608 1.38 40.97 -20.85
N ASN A 609 0.24 41.36 -20.26
CA ASN A 609 -1.00 41.56 -21.01
C ASN A 609 -0.74 42.53 -22.16
N ILE A 610 -0.83 42.06 -23.41
CA ILE A 610 -0.77 42.91 -24.58
C ILE A 610 -2.15 43.55 -24.76
N GLU A 611 -2.30 44.81 -24.34
CA GLU A 611 -3.47 45.59 -24.74
C GLU A 611 -3.51 45.73 -26.27
N ILE A 612 -4.70 45.48 -26.86
CA ILE A 612 -5.02 45.59 -28.29
C ILE A 612 -4.63 46.97 -28.89
N ASN A 613 -4.39 47.97 -28.04
CA ASN A 613 -3.98 49.32 -28.43
C ASN A 613 -2.60 49.39 -29.10
N ASN A 614 -1.69 48.44 -28.88
CA ASN A 614 -0.31 48.48 -29.40
C ASN A 614 -0.10 47.91 -30.83
N LEU A 615 -1.15 47.39 -31.49
CA LEU A 615 -1.07 46.89 -32.86
C LEU A 615 -1.09 48.03 -33.89
N THR A 616 -0.29 47.92 -34.97
CA THR A 616 -0.35 48.87 -36.10
C THR A 616 -1.69 48.74 -36.83
N SER A 617 -2.10 49.78 -37.57
CA SER A 617 -3.35 49.78 -38.34
C SER A 617 -3.46 48.60 -39.32
N GLU A 618 -2.32 48.21 -39.91
CA GLU A 618 -2.20 47.08 -40.84
C GLU A 618 -2.34 45.73 -40.12
N GLN A 619 -1.76 45.58 -38.92
CA GLN A 619 -1.94 44.39 -38.07
C GLN A 619 -3.37 44.24 -37.54
N LYS A 620 -4.04 45.35 -37.20
CA LYS A 620 -5.46 45.32 -36.79
C LYS A 620 -6.37 44.87 -37.92
N GLN A 621 -6.07 45.28 -39.16
CA GLN A 621 -6.83 44.88 -40.33
C GLN A 621 -6.65 43.39 -40.66
N THR A 622 -5.41 42.87 -40.67
CA THR A 622 -5.16 41.44 -40.95
C THR A 622 -5.76 40.51 -39.88
N LEU A 623 -5.71 40.92 -38.61
CA LEU A 623 -6.35 40.20 -37.51
C LEU A 623 -7.88 40.18 -37.65
N ALA A 624 -8.51 41.33 -37.93
CA ALA A 624 -9.96 41.43 -38.10
C ALA A 624 -10.48 40.66 -39.32
N GLU A 625 -9.76 40.69 -40.46
CA GLU A 625 -10.12 39.93 -41.66
C GLU A 625 -10.06 38.41 -41.42
N ALA A 626 -8.99 37.91 -40.79
CA ALA A 626 -8.86 36.50 -40.44
C ALA A 626 -9.93 36.06 -39.41
N ALA A 627 -10.20 36.88 -38.40
CA ALA A 627 -11.21 36.60 -37.38
C ALA A 627 -12.62 36.54 -37.99
N ALA A 628 -12.95 37.46 -38.91
CA ALA A 628 -14.24 37.47 -39.59
C ALA A 628 -14.48 36.22 -40.47
N GLU A 629 -13.45 35.76 -41.21
CA GLU A 629 -13.54 34.53 -42.00
C GLU A 629 -13.73 33.29 -41.12
N ILE A 630 -13.02 33.19 -39.99
CA ILE A 630 -13.18 32.09 -39.01
C ILE A 630 -14.55 32.15 -38.31
N GLN A 631 -15.01 33.34 -37.92
CA GLN A 631 -16.33 33.58 -37.36
C GLN A 631 -17.43 33.11 -38.33
N GLN A 632 -17.32 33.44 -39.62
CA GLN A 632 -18.28 32.99 -40.63
C GLN A 632 -18.27 31.46 -40.79
N LEU A 633 -17.09 30.84 -40.82
CA LEU A 633 -16.92 29.39 -40.95
C LEU A 633 -17.53 28.63 -39.76
N LEU A 634 -17.26 29.10 -38.54
CA LEU A 634 -17.82 28.59 -37.30
C LEU A 634 -19.35 28.66 -37.27
N ASN A 635 -19.92 29.81 -37.67
CA ASN A 635 -21.38 29.97 -37.74
C ASN A 635 -22.02 29.06 -38.80
N GLN A 636 -21.41 28.94 -39.99
CA GLN A 636 -21.92 28.07 -41.05
C GLN A 636 -21.92 26.58 -40.64
N LEU A 637 -20.83 26.12 -40.01
CA LEU A 637 -20.71 24.72 -39.57
C LEU A 637 -21.57 24.42 -38.34
N SER A 638 -21.79 25.39 -37.45
CA SER A 638 -22.68 25.26 -36.29
C SER A 638 -24.18 25.35 -36.64
N GLN A 639 -24.54 25.89 -37.81
CA GLN A 639 -25.90 25.86 -38.33
C GLN A 639 -26.25 24.54 -39.04
N THR A 640 -25.24 23.84 -39.57
CA THR A 640 -25.41 22.61 -40.37
C THR A 640 -25.15 21.33 -39.57
N ASN A 641 -24.54 21.44 -38.38
CA ASN A 641 -24.27 20.34 -37.48
C ASN A 641 -24.82 20.64 -36.07
N PRO A 642 -25.30 19.63 -35.32
CA PRO A 642 -25.59 19.80 -33.90
C PRO A 642 -24.36 20.31 -33.12
N THR A 643 -24.60 21.04 -32.03
CA THR A 643 -23.57 21.58 -31.11
C THR A 643 -23.98 21.45 -29.64
N THR A 644 -24.95 20.57 -29.36
CA THR A 644 -25.58 20.39 -28.04
C THR A 644 -24.66 19.68 -27.05
N THR A 645 -23.99 18.61 -27.47
CA THR A 645 -23.06 17.82 -26.65
C THR A 645 -21.60 18.24 -26.89
N ASN A 646 -20.70 17.95 -25.94
CA ASN A 646 -19.27 18.25 -26.11
C ASN A 646 -18.67 17.51 -27.34
N LYS A 647 -19.10 16.27 -27.57
CA LYS A 647 -18.76 15.46 -28.75
C LYS A 647 -19.15 16.14 -30.08
N GLU A 648 -20.34 16.71 -30.14
CA GLU A 648 -20.85 17.44 -31.32
C GLU A 648 -20.06 18.73 -31.59
N LYS A 649 -19.78 19.50 -30.52
CA LYS A 649 -18.94 20.71 -30.59
C LYS A 649 -17.54 20.42 -31.15
N MET A 650 -16.93 19.31 -30.74
CA MET A 650 -15.61 18.89 -31.24
C MET A 650 -15.62 18.47 -32.72
N ILE A 651 -16.72 17.88 -33.21
CA ILE A 651 -16.87 17.55 -34.65
C ILE A 651 -16.87 18.83 -35.49
N VAL A 652 -17.60 19.86 -35.04
CA VAL A 652 -17.62 21.18 -35.71
C VAL A 652 -16.25 21.82 -35.72
N VAL A 653 -15.52 21.82 -34.60
CA VAL A 653 -14.15 22.38 -34.52
C VAL A 653 -13.17 21.60 -35.40
N GLY A 654 -13.27 20.27 -35.46
CA GLY A 654 -12.44 19.46 -36.36
C GLY A 654 -12.66 19.77 -37.84
N GLU A 655 -13.91 19.97 -38.25
CA GLU A 655 -14.26 20.36 -39.63
C GLU A 655 -13.80 21.78 -39.96
N VAL A 656 -13.87 22.73 -39.00
CA VAL A 656 -13.29 24.08 -39.14
C VAL A 656 -11.80 24.00 -39.44
N ILE A 657 -11.06 23.18 -38.69
CA ILE A 657 -9.61 23.02 -38.85
C ILE A 657 -9.30 22.36 -40.20
N ASP A 658 -10.00 21.29 -40.57
CA ASP A 658 -9.85 20.65 -41.88
C ASP A 658 -10.07 21.66 -43.03
N GLN A 659 -11.03 22.58 -42.92
CA GLN A 659 -11.27 23.60 -43.95
C GLN A 659 -10.18 24.67 -44.00
N ILE A 660 -9.58 25.04 -42.86
CA ILE A 660 -8.42 25.94 -42.83
C ILE A 660 -7.19 25.21 -43.45
N ASP A 661 -6.92 23.97 -43.06
CA ASP A 661 -5.80 23.16 -43.58
C ASP A 661 -5.93 22.80 -45.07
N ASN A 662 -7.15 22.83 -45.62
CA ASN A 662 -7.41 22.68 -47.04
C ASN A 662 -7.43 24.01 -47.81
N ASN A 663 -7.34 25.16 -47.13
CA ASN A 663 -7.32 26.50 -47.73
C ASN A 663 -6.01 27.24 -47.36
N PRO A 664 -4.94 27.15 -48.19
CA PRO A 664 -3.64 27.75 -47.90
C PRO A 664 -3.70 29.27 -47.66
N THR A 665 -4.61 29.97 -48.32
CA THR A 665 -4.79 31.42 -48.16
C THR A 665 -5.39 31.76 -46.79
N LEU A 666 -6.44 31.04 -46.38
CA LEU A 666 -7.04 31.19 -45.04
C LEU A 666 -6.05 30.79 -43.95
N LYS A 667 -5.33 29.67 -44.12
CA LYS A 667 -4.30 29.25 -43.15
C LYS A 667 -3.19 30.29 -42.99
N ALA A 668 -2.70 30.87 -44.09
CA ALA A 668 -1.72 31.95 -44.04
C ALA A 668 -2.27 33.21 -43.34
N LYS A 669 -3.54 33.59 -43.59
CA LYS A 669 -4.20 34.69 -42.87
C LYS A 669 -4.26 34.43 -41.36
N VAL A 670 -4.69 33.24 -40.95
CA VAL A 670 -4.79 32.84 -39.53
C VAL A 670 -3.42 32.85 -38.86
N ILE A 671 -2.39 32.25 -39.47
CA ILE A 671 -1.01 32.26 -38.92
C ILE A 671 -0.48 33.68 -38.79
N ASN A 672 -0.70 34.53 -39.79
CA ASN A 672 -0.26 35.93 -39.75
C ASN A 672 -1.01 36.75 -38.68
N ALA A 673 -2.31 36.50 -38.48
CA ALA A 673 -3.09 37.13 -37.42
C ALA A 673 -2.60 36.71 -36.02
N LEU A 674 -2.34 35.41 -35.81
CA LEU A 674 -1.77 34.87 -34.57
C LEU A 674 -0.36 35.45 -34.31
N LYS A 675 0.51 35.52 -35.32
CA LYS A 675 1.85 36.15 -35.21
C LYS A 675 1.80 37.67 -34.99
N ALA A 676 0.73 38.34 -35.43
CA ALA A 676 0.57 39.78 -35.26
C ALA A 676 -0.01 40.17 -33.89
N GLY A 677 -1.06 39.48 -33.41
CA GLY A 677 -1.80 39.85 -32.20
C GLY A 677 -1.69 38.88 -31.02
N GLY A 678 -1.20 37.66 -31.24
CA GLY A 678 -1.27 36.58 -30.25
C GLY A 678 -2.67 35.95 -30.15
N VAL A 679 -2.73 34.82 -29.45
CA VAL A 679 -3.93 33.95 -29.41
C VAL A 679 -5.10 34.61 -28.69
N GLU A 680 -4.87 35.32 -27.59
CA GLU A 680 -5.92 36.01 -26.85
C GLU A 680 -6.55 37.18 -27.64
N ALA A 681 -5.76 37.96 -28.39
CA ALA A 681 -6.32 39.02 -29.23
C ALA A 681 -7.10 38.46 -30.44
N PHE A 682 -6.66 37.32 -30.99
CA PHE A 682 -7.40 36.64 -32.07
C PHE A 682 -8.71 36.01 -31.55
N LYS A 683 -8.69 35.45 -30.34
CA LYS A 683 -9.84 34.90 -29.63
C LYS A 683 -10.89 35.98 -29.31
N GLU A 684 -10.47 37.14 -28.81
CA GLU A 684 -11.36 38.26 -28.49
C GLU A 684 -12.05 38.85 -29.74
N ALA A 685 -11.46 38.69 -30.93
CA ALA A 685 -12.05 39.09 -32.20
C ALA A 685 -13.09 38.10 -32.78
N ILE A 686 -13.33 36.95 -32.15
CA ILE A 686 -14.20 35.87 -32.64
C ILE A 686 -15.29 35.56 -31.58
N ASP A 687 -16.46 36.19 -31.73
CA ASP A 687 -17.62 35.99 -30.84
C ASP A 687 -18.37 34.69 -31.17
N HIS A 688 -17.81 33.54 -30.77
CA HIS A 688 -18.44 32.23 -30.99
C HIS A 688 -18.25 31.27 -29.80
N PRO A 689 -19.26 30.51 -29.36
CA PRO A 689 -19.16 29.59 -28.22
C PRO A 689 -18.08 28.50 -28.33
N LEU A 690 -17.62 28.20 -29.55
CA LEU A 690 -16.57 27.22 -29.83
C LEU A 690 -15.16 27.83 -29.94
N VAL A 691 -15.02 29.16 -29.84
CA VAL A 691 -13.73 29.85 -30.04
C VAL A 691 -12.64 29.29 -29.11
N ASN A 692 -12.96 29.08 -27.83
CA ASN A 692 -12.00 28.56 -26.85
C ASN A 692 -11.46 27.17 -27.21
N ILE A 693 -12.31 26.31 -27.79
CA ILE A 693 -11.92 24.96 -28.23
C ILE A 693 -11.07 25.03 -29.51
N LEU A 694 -11.43 25.92 -30.45
CA LEU A 694 -10.65 26.16 -31.65
C LEU A 694 -9.25 26.73 -31.34
N MET A 695 -9.16 27.76 -30.48
CA MET A 695 -7.91 28.39 -30.09
C MET A 695 -6.95 27.39 -29.44
N ALA A 696 -7.45 26.56 -28.51
CA ALA A 696 -6.67 25.49 -27.88
C ALA A 696 -6.12 24.43 -28.87
N THR A 697 -6.53 24.46 -30.14
CA THR A 697 -6.00 23.58 -31.19
C THR A 697 -5.02 24.26 -32.15
N ILE A 698 -5.22 25.55 -32.43
CA ILE A 698 -4.41 26.30 -33.42
C ILE A 698 -3.29 27.14 -32.79
N ASP A 699 -3.19 27.17 -31.46
CA ASP A 699 -2.17 27.88 -30.67
C ASP A 699 -0.74 27.67 -31.23
N GLY A 700 -0.35 26.40 -31.40
CA GLY A 700 0.96 26.00 -31.94
C GLY A 700 1.21 26.31 -33.43
N TRP A 701 0.24 26.86 -34.18
CA TRP A 701 0.45 27.23 -35.59
C TRP A 701 1.31 28.48 -35.77
N SER A 702 1.54 29.24 -34.70
CA SER A 702 2.40 30.43 -34.72
C SER A 702 3.89 30.10 -34.59
N GLU A 703 4.27 28.88 -34.20
CA GLU A 703 5.66 28.47 -33.94
C GLU A 703 6.42 27.90 -35.16
N VAL A 704 5.76 27.85 -36.33
CA VAL A 704 6.30 27.30 -37.60
C VAL A 704 6.68 28.41 -38.60
#